data_AF-A0A5M3WTU0-F1
#
_entry.id   AF-A0A5M3WTU0-F1
#
_cell.length_a   1.000
_cell.length_b   1.000
_cell.length_c   1.000
_cell.angle_alpha   90.00
_cell.angle_beta   90.00
_cell.angle_gamma   90.00
#
_symmetry.space_group_name_H-M   'P 1'
#
loop_
_entity.id
_entity.type
_entity.pdbx_description
1 polymer ?
#
loop_
_entity_poly.entity_id
_entity_poly.type
_entity_poly.pdbx_seq_one_letter_code
_entity_poly.pdbx_strand_id
1 'polypeptide(L)'
;MKGDFSRSTYRPANHYSGVRLQQGRVLLDAEWNEQADLAQHAGRTANADVVGRCGTPKGEGGFLVTVEAGAKDLRIAPGRCYVDGILCENEASTRYTEQPDLPGPPLPAADGQYAVYLDVWERHLTAVDQYGASFPPMAESALGGPDTATRTRVVWQVRLAPVAARSCAAFEPPAAPTGRLRAQEVKVPAGGGDCLVPAGGGYRRLENQLYRVEVHDPAAEPVVKWSRDNGSVVSRVLAVDTATLTIVVEDAGRDDVLGFAAARWVELSDEERALNGQSGALFEVSRVSGASITVTNPDGLSLATGANPTLRRWDGRLALTAGTPTEVEDGVQVEIDGGGFAAGDHWLIPARTATGKVEWPRDAGGAPVFETRHGTAHHYCALAVVSVTGGMFDAAPLDCRPQFPPLTAITAADVSYDPAACQNLAGATTVQQAIDLLCGTRGEDRAIRVKGVSFLSGAPLVNDSFVEPEQLAGGIRIACDERLFQDSVRNKNGRVNPVCVVTVDLPWPANNVDRDLWRVRGSSIIGFTPLTLAADVNADNNEIFWVPSAQPATPVRQWIAEALLQTVQAQTHGQVNQLLCRLTLKGGYIWGPREEPVMFLDGDAFGLPGGDHVETRFPSGDGRAGGDFHMWFWLGRPD
;
A
#
# COMPACT_ATOMS: atom_id res chain seq x y z
N MET A 1 16.11 -24.98 -15.80
CA MET A 1 17.55 -24.92 -16.13
C MET A 1 17.99 -26.21 -16.78
N LYS A 2 18.69 -26.17 -17.93
CA LYS A 2 19.13 -27.35 -18.70
C LYS A 2 20.65 -27.32 -18.89
N GLY A 3 21.39 -27.66 -17.84
CA GLY A 3 22.86 -27.72 -17.82
C GLY A 3 23.35 -28.98 -17.12
N ASP A 4 24.60 -29.35 -17.35
CA ASP A 4 25.23 -30.50 -16.71
C ASP A 4 25.58 -30.15 -15.26
N PHE A 5 24.78 -30.67 -14.33
CA PHE A 5 24.86 -30.36 -12.89
C PHE A 5 24.86 -31.64 -12.08
N SER A 6 25.56 -31.65 -10.95
CA SER A 6 25.62 -32.83 -10.07
C SER A 6 24.31 -33.08 -9.31
N ARG A 7 23.62 -31.99 -8.94
CA ARG A 7 22.31 -31.92 -8.23
C ARG A 7 21.92 -30.46 -8.00
N SER A 8 20.64 -30.23 -7.65
CA SER A 8 20.17 -28.98 -7.04
C SER A 8 19.85 -29.24 -5.57
N THR A 9 20.48 -28.49 -4.66
CA THR A 9 20.35 -28.66 -3.20
C THR A 9 19.56 -27.56 -2.51
N TYR A 10 19.30 -26.44 -3.20
CA TYR A 10 18.56 -25.32 -2.64
C TYR A 10 17.13 -25.72 -2.25
N ARG A 11 16.79 -25.51 -0.97
CA ARG A 11 15.45 -25.71 -0.43
C ARG A 11 15.07 -24.50 0.44
N PRO A 12 14.07 -23.68 0.04
CA PRO A 12 13.68 -22.49 0.80
C PRO A 12 13.31 -22.77 2.27
N ALA A 13 12.69 -23.92 2.52
CA ALA A 13 12.24 -24.34 3.86
C ALA A 13 13.38 -24.65 4.85
N ASN A 14 14.62 -24.79 4.38
CA ASN A 14 15.77 -25.01 5.26
C ASN A 14 16.25 -23.71 5.92
N HIS A 15 15.86 -22.54 5.40
CA HIS A 15 16.25 -21.23 5.91
C HIS A 15 17.76 -21.02 6.03
N TYR A 16 18.54 -21.64 5.13
CA TYR A 16 19.96 -21.33 5.02
C TYR A 16 20.16 -19.89 4.54
N SER A 17 21.26 -19.27 4.92
CA SER A 17 21.62 -17.90 4.52
C SER A 17 22.86 -17.83 3.63
N GLY A 18 23.59 -18.94 3.49
CA GLY A 18 24.75 -19.02 2.62
C GLY A 18 25.50 -20.35 2.77
N VAL A 19 26.43 -20.57 1.84
CA VAL A 19 27.29 -21.75 1.77
C VAL A 19 28.72 -21.38 2.18
N ARG A 20 29.39 -22.26 2.93
CA ARG A 20 30.75 -22.02 3.44
C ARG A 20 31.71 -23.08 2.90
N LEU A 21 32.71 -22.64 2.13
CA LEU A 21 33.78 -23.51 1.66
C LEU A 21 34.66 -23.99 2.83
N GLN A 22 34.81 -25.30 2.97
CA GLN A 22 35.70 -25.91 3.96
C GLN A 22 37.07 -26.22 3.38
N GLN A 23 38.12 -25.93 4.15
CA GLN A 23 39.49 -26.21 3.74
C GLN A 23 39.71 -27.71 3.48
N GLY A 24 40.30 -28.04 2.33
CA GLY A 24 40.69 -29.42 1.97
C GLY A 24 39.53 -30.34 1.57
N ARG A 25 38.31 -29.82 1.40
CA ARG A 25 37.16 -30.59 0.89
C ARG A 25 37.00 -30.42 -0.62
N VAL A 26 36.39 -31.43 -1.25
CA VAL A 26 36.04 -31.40 -2.68
C VAL A 26 34.96 -30.36 -2.91
N LEU A 27 35.10 -29.57 -3.97
CA LEU A 27 34.10 -28.62 -4.46
C LEU A 27 33.18 -29.30 -5.46
N LEU A 28 31.87 -29.12 -5.33
CA LEU A 28 30.90 -29.45 -6.37
C LEU A 28 30.23 -28.16 -6.88
N ASP A 29 29.70 -28.23 -8.10
CA ASP A 29 28.88 -27.18 -8.71
C ASP A 29 27.63 -26.88 -7.88
N ALA A 30 27.07 -27.90 -7.21
CA ALA A 30 25.86 -27.80 -6.40
C ALA A 30 25.96 -26.73 -5.31
N GLU A 31 27.09 -26.63 -4.61
CA GLU A 31 27.29 -25.66 -3.54
C GLU A 31 27.43 -24.22 -4.07
N TRP A 32 28.02 -24.05 -5.27
CA TRP A 32 28.08 -22.74 -5.94
C TRP A 32 26.70 -22.29 -6.43
N ASN A 33 25.96 -23.20 -7.06
CA ASN A 33 24.58 -22.98 -7.50
C ASN A 33 23.66 -22.63 -6.32
N GLU A 34 23.74 -23.39 -5.21
CA GLU A 34 22.93 -23.13 -4.00
C GLU A 34 23.23 -21.76 -3.39
N GLN A 35 24.49 -21.32 -3.37
CA GLN A 35 24.83 -19.96 -2.92
C GLN A 35 24.21 -18.88 -3.81
N ALA A 36 24.15 -19.08 -5.13
CA ALA A 36 23.50 -18.16 -6.05
C ALA A 36 21.98 -18.11 -5.80
N ASP A 37 21.34 -19.28 -5.69
CA ASP A 37 19.90 -19.41 -5.41
C ASP A 37 19.51 -18.75 -4.07
N LEU A 38 20.33 -18.94 -3.02
CA LEU A 38 20.13 -18.32 -1.69
C LEU A 38 20.18 -16.79 -1.76
N ALA A 39 21.17 -16.23 -2.46
CA ALA A 39 21.32 -14.79 -2.62
C ALA A 39 20.16 -14.20 -3.44
N GLN A 40 19.76 -14.89 -4.50
CA GLN A 40 18.64 -14.51 -5.35
C GLN A 40 17.32 -14.53 -4.58
N HIS A 41 17.05 -15.58 -3.80
CA HIS A 41 15.86 -15.67 -2.97
C HIS A 41 15.80 -14.52 -1.96
N ALA A 42 16.89 -14.28 -1.22
CA ALA A 42 16.96 -13.19 -0.24
C ALA A 42 16.72 -11.82 -0.89
N GLY A 43 17.34 -11.55 -2.04
CA GLY A 43 17.17 -10.29 -2.76
C GLY A 43 15.73 -10.07 -3.27
N ARG A 44 15.11 -11.11 -3.84
CA ARG A 44 13.73 -11.03 -4.32
C ARG A 44 12.72 -10.88 -3.20
N THR A 45 12.88 -11.63 -2.10
CA THR A 45 12.02 -11.50 -0.93
C THR A 45 12.12 -10.08 -0.36
N ALA A 46 13.32 -9.54 -0.19
CA ALA A 46 13.50 -8.17 0.28
C ALA A 46 12.85 -7.14 -0.66
N ASN A 47 13.01 -7.30 -1.97
CA ASN A 47 12.37 -6.42 -2.95
C ASN A 47 10.83 -6.51 -2.91
N ALA A 48 10.28 -7.72 -2.80
CA ALA A 48 8.84 -7.95 -2.70
C ALA A 48 8.26 -7.36 -1.41
N ASP A 49 8.98 -7.43 -0.29
CA ASP A 49 8.55 -6.87 0.99
C ASP A 49 8.55 -5.32 0.98
N VAL A 50 9.51 -4.70 0.27
CA VAL A 50 9.64 -3.24 0.19
C VAL A 50 8.72 -2.62 -0.88
N VAL A 51 8.60 -3.26 -2.04
CA VAL A 51 7.84 -2.74 -3.19
C VAL A 51 6.39 -3.25 -3.20
N GLY A 52 6.16 -4.45 -2.68
CA GLY A 52 4.93 -5.21 -2.85
C GLY A 52 5.01 -6.21 -4.00
N ARG A 53 3.88 -6.82 -4.36
CA ARG A 53 3.78 -7.79 -5.47
C ARG A 53 4.17 -7.21 -6.81
N CYS A 54 3.92 -5.93 -7.03
CA CYS A 54 4.42 -5.23 -8.21
C CYS A 54 4.54 -3.73 -7.97
N GLY A 55 5.44 -3.09 -8.70
CA GLY A 55 5.53 -1.63 -8.69
C GLY A 55 6.66 -1.06 -9.55
N THR A 56 6.52 0.23 -9.85
CA THR A 56 7.51 1.00 -10.63
C THR A 56 8.04 2.18 -9.79
N PRO A 57 9.34 2.53 -9.87
CA PRO A 57 9.85 3.71 -9.18
C PRO A 57 9.14 4.99 -9.62
N LYS A 58 8.76 5.84 -8.67
CA LYS A 58 8.18 7.17 -8.96
C LYS A 58 9.15 8.03 -9.77
N GLY A 59 8.62 8.76 -10.75
CA GLY A 59 9.35 9.74 -11.54
C GLY A 59 10.09 9.22 -12.78
N GLU A 60 10.35 7.91 -12.89
CA GLU A 60 11.03 7.34 -14.08
C GLU A 60 10.07 6.95 -15.22
N GLY A 61 8.78 6.75 -14.91
CA GLY A 61 7.79 6.39 -15.93
C GLY A 61 7.93 4.96 -16.49
N GLY A 62 8.75 4.11 -15.87
CA GLY A 62 9.06 2.74 -16.33
C GLY A 62 7.85 1.89 -16.70
N PHE A 63 7.83 1.33 -17.90
CA PHE A 63 6.73 0.50 -18.41
C PHE A 63 5.37 1.22 -18.50
N LEU A 64 5.33 2.56 -18.54
CA LEU A 64 4.09 3.29 -18.81
C LEU A 64 3.56 2.92 -20.19
N VAL A 65 2.28 2.54 -20.24
CA VAL A 65 1.58 2.24 -21.49
C VAL A 65 0.94 3.51 -22.03
N THR A 66 1.29 3.88 -23.25
CA THR A 66 0.65 4.97 -24.00
C THR A 66 0.16 4.46 -25.36
N VAL A 67 -0.75 5.19 -25.99
CA VAL A 67 -1.24 4.86 -27.33
C VAL A 67 -0.43 5.62 -28.39
N GLU A 68 -0.03 4.94 -29.44
CA GLU A 68 0.72 5.57 -30.54
C GLU A 68 -0.18 6.51 -31.38
N ALA A 69 0.43 7.49 -32.05
CA ALA A 69 -0.26 8.35 -33.01
C ALA A 69 -1.00 7.52 -34.07
N GLY A 70 -2.31 7.76 -34.23
CA GLY A 70 -3.17 6.97 -35.12
C GLY A 70 -3.80 5.74 -34.48
N ALA A 71 -3.57 5.48 -33.18
CA ALA A 71 -4.28 4.53 -32.34
C ALA A 71 -4.22 3.04 -32.75
N LYS A 72 -3.24 2.63 -33.55
CA LYS A 72 -3.12 1.23 -34.02
C LYS A 72 -2.23 0.34 -33.18
N ASP A 73 -1.43 0.91 -32.28
CA ASP A 73 -0.50 0.17 -31.44
C ASP A 73 -0.30 0.87 -30.09
N LEU A 74 0.28 0.14 -29.15
CA LEU A 74 0.67 0.62 -27.83
C LEU A 74 2.17 0.86 -27.78
N ARG A 75 2.57 1.82 -26.96
CA ARG A 75 3.95 2.15 -26.68
C ARG A 75 4.25 1.94 -25.20
N ILE A 76 5.34 1.23 -24.92
CA ILE A 76 5.83 0.91 -23.59
C ILE A 76 7.02 1.83 -23.32
N ALA A 77 6.94 2.61 -22.25
CA ALA A 77 8.00 3.55 -21.87
C ALA A 77 9.23 2.81 -21.30
N PRO A 78 10.45 3.36 -21.49
CA PRO A 78 11.64 2.85 -20.85
C PRO A 78 11.60 3.03 -19.34
N GLY A 79 12.38 2.24 -18.61
CA GLY A 79 12.55 2.30 -17.17
C GLY A 79 12.38 0.95 -16.50
N ARG A 80 12.16 0.97 -15.19
CA ARG A 80 12.20 -0.23 -14.33
C ARG A 80 10.82 -0.59 -13.78
N CYS A 81 10.58 -1.89 -13.65
CA CYS A 81 9.42 -2.46 -12.98
C CYS A 81 9.87 -3.65 -12.11
N TYR A 82 9.30 -3.79 -10.92
CA TYR A 82 9.51 -4.95 -10.06
C TYR A 82 8.25 -5.80 -10.04
N VAL A 83 8.37 -7.10 -10.25
CA VAL A 83 7.26 -8.07 -10.18
C VAL A 83 7.67 -9.23 -9.29
N ASP A 84 6.99 -9.41 -8.15
CA ASP A 84 7.34 -10.35 -7.07
C ASP A 84 8.84 -10.29 -6.70
N GLY A 85 9.38 -9.08 -6.67
CA GLY A 85 10.79 -8.81 -6.35
C GLY A 85 11.78 -8.99 -7.50
N ILE A 86 11.34 -9.43 -8.68
CA ILE A 86 12.15 -9.56 -9.90
C ILE A 86 12.24 -8.21 -10.60
N LEU A 87 13.47 -7.73 -10.83
CA LEU A 87 13.75 -6.50 -11.58
C LEU A 87 13.60 -6.73 -13.09
N CYS A 88 12.72 -5.97 -13.71
CA CYS A 88 12.54 -5.85 -15.15
C CYS A 88 13.06 -4.49 -15.63
N GLU A 89 13.83 -4.49 -16.71
CA GLU A 89 14.44 -3.30 -17.27
C GLU A 89 14.09 -3.18 -18.75
N ASN A 90 13.49 -2.05 -19.11
CA ASN A 90 13.24 -1.68 -20.50
C ASN A 90 14.11 -0.47 -20.85
N GLU A 91 15.13 -0.68 -21.68
CA GLU A 91 16.15 0.35 -21.98
C GLU A 91 15.64 1.48 -22.87
N ALA A 92 14.66 1.19 -23.72
CA ALA A 92 14.16 2.12 -24.72
C ALA A 92 12.64 2.08 -24.85
N SER A 93 12.05 3.14 -25.41
CA SER A 93 10.63 3.10 -25.75
C SER A 93 10.39 2.09 -26.87
N THR A 94 9.51 1.13 -26.62
CA THR A 94 9.26 0.00 -27.53
C THR A 94 7.78 -0.11 -27.86
N ARG A 95 7.44 -0.48 -29.09
CA ARG A 95 6.05 -0.78 -29.47
C ARG A 95 5.65 -2.15 -28.95
N TYR A 96 4.37 -2.35 -28.65
CA TYR A 96 3.87 -3.67 -28.25
C TYR A 96 4.13 -4.73 -29.32
N THR A 97 4.04 -4.39 -30.60
CA THR A 97 4.31 -5.33 -31.70
C THR A 97 5.80 -5.58 -31.99
N GLU A 98 6.71 -4.79 -31.41
CA GLU A 98 8.16 -4.82 -31.68
C GLU A 98 8.96 -5.14 -30.41
N GLN A 99 8.35 -5.80 -29.42
CA GLN A 99 9.03 -6.14 -28.17
C GLN A 99 10.22 -7.10 -28.42
N PRO A 100 11.34 -6.95 -27.70
CA PRO A 100 12.56 -7.71 -27.95
C PRO A 100 12.37 -9.21 -27.72
N ASP A 101 11.68 -9.59 -26.64
CA ASP A 101 11.43 -10.98 -26.27
C ASP A 101 10.02 -11.46 -26.68
N LEU A 102 9.21 -10.63 -27.35
CA LEU A 102 7.91 -11.01 -27.93
C LEU A 102 7.66 -10.20 -29.21
N PRO A 103 8.33 -10.49 -30.33
CA PRO A 103 8.11 -9.79 -31.58
C PRO A 103 6.80 -10.26 -32.25
N GLY A 104 6.05 -9.31 -32.82
CA GLY A 104 4.82 -9.58 -33.57
C GLY A 104 3.61 -10.13 -32.79
N PRO A 105 3.39 -9.85 -31.49
CA PRO A 105 2.21 -10.34 -30.80
C PRO A 105 0.93 -9.80 -31.45
N PRO A 106 -0.15 -10.60 -31.45
CA PRO A 106 -1.40 -10.18 -32.08
C PRO A 106 -2.00 -8.98 -31.36
N LEU A 107 -2.49 -8.04 -32.16
CA LEU A 107 -3.33 -6.94 -31.67
C LEU A 107 -4.80 -7.40 -31.60
N PRO A 108 -5.60 -6.89 -30.65
CA PRO A 108 -6.99 -7.31 -30.52
C PRO A 108 -7.83 -6.86 -31.72
N ALA A 109 -8.54 -7.81 -32.34
CA ALA A 109 -9.46 -7.52 -33.44
C ALA A 109 -10.88 -7.20 -32.97
N ALA A 110 -11.26 -7.67 -31.78
CA ALA A 110 -12.59 -7.48 -31.21
C ALA A 110 -12.65 -6.23 -30.33
N ASP A 111 -13.73 -5.48 -30.46
CA ASP A 111 -14.03 -4.34 -29.59
C ASP A 111 -14.19 -4.80 -28.14
N GLY A 112 -13.72 -3.99 -27.19
CA GLY A 112 -13.81 -4.32 -25.77
C GLY A 112 -12.72 -3.69 -24.90
N GLN A 113 -12.66 -4.12 -23.65
CA GLN A 113 -11.63 -3.73 -22.69
C GLN A 113 -10.55 -4.81 -22.60
N TYR A 114 -9.29 -4.39 -22.54
CA TYR A 114 -8.15 -5.28 -22.42
C TYR A 114 -7.22 -4.83 -21.30
N ALA A 115 -6.85 -5.75 -20.43
CA ALA A 115 -5.73 -5.56 -19.53
C ALA A 115 -4.43 -5.68 -20.31
N VAL A 116 -3.56 -4.70 -20.13
CA VAL A 116 -2.15 -4.73 -20.53
C VAL A 116 -1.37 -5.18 -19.32
N TYR A 117 -0.72 -6.33 -19.39
CA TYR A 117 -0.01 -6.91 -18.25
C TYR A 117 1.39 -7.34 -18.64
N LEU A 118 2.29 -7.31 -17.65
CA LEU A 118 3.65 -7.79 -17.75
C LEU A 118 3.70 -9.25 -17.30
N ASP A 119 4.25 -10.13 -18.12
CA ASP A 119 4.59 -11.52 -17.83
C ASP A 119 6.12 -11.64 -17.70
N VAL A 120 6.60 -12.12 -16.56
CA VAL A 120 8.01 -12.10 -16.17
C VAL A 120 8.46 -13.47 -15.72
N TRP A 121 9.58 -13.94 -16.22
CA TRP A 121 10.18 -15.20 -15.78
C TRP A 121 11.71 -15.22 -15.96
N GLU A 122 12.35 -16.27 -15.45
CA GLU A 122 13.76 -16.52 -15.70
C GLU A 122 13.98 -17.58 -16.78
N ARG A 123 14.73 -17.19 -17.80
CA ARG A 123 15.21 -18.10 -18.83
C ARG A 123 16.64 -18.52 -18.54
N HIS A 124 16.89 -19.82 -18.65
CA HIS A 124 18.22 -20.38 -18.64
C HIS A 124 18.84 -20.30 -20.04
N LEU A 125 20.11 -19.90 -20.11
CA LEU A 125 20.86 -19.68 -21.35
C LEU A 125 22.18 -20.44 -21.29
N THR A 126 22.46 -21.12 -22.39
CA THR A 126 23.73 -21.82 -22.67
C THR A 126 24.53 -21.05 -23.73
N ALA A 127 25.78 -21.46 -23.95
CA ALA A 127 26.58 -20.88 -25.04
C ALA A 127 25.93 -21.04 -26.43
N VAL A 128 25.10 -22.08 -26.63
CA VAL A 128 24.33 -22.32 -27.86
C VAL A 128 23.22 -21.28 -28.06
N ASP A 129 22.56 -20.86 -26.98
CA ASP A 129 21.42 -19.91 -27.04
C ASP A 129 21.86 -18.47 -27.34
N GLN A 130 23.07 -18.08 -26.92
CA GLN A 130 23.59 -16.69 -27.00
C GLN A 130 24.72 -16.52 -28.02
N TYR A 131 24.85 -17.44 -28.97
CA TYR A 131 25.92 -17.42 -29.96
C TYR A 131 25.94 -16.11 -30.77
N GLY A 132 27.05 -15.36 -30.67
CA GLY A 132 27.26 -14.10 -31.38
C GLY A 132 26.40 -12.91 -30.93
N ALA A 133 25.48 -13.10 -29.98
CA ALA A 133 24.59 -12.05 -29.46
C ALA A 133 25.15 -11.32 -28.23
N SER A 134 26.23 -11.84 -27.62
CA SER A 134 26.84 -11.31 -26.40
C SER A 134 28.34 -11.04 -26.58
N PHE A 135 28.82 -9.92 -26.03
CA PHE A 135 30.25 -9.63 -25.91
C PHE A 135 30.64 -9.49 -24.42
N PRO A 136 31.60 -10.29 -23.92
CA PRO A 136 32.26 -11.41 -24.60
C PRO A 136 31.29 -12.59 -24.84
N PRO A 137 31.54 -13.45 -25.84
CA PRO A 137 30.78 -14.69 -26.03
C PRO A 137 30.78 -15.56 -24.77
N MET A 138 29.69 -16.30 -24.53
CA MET A 138 29.58 -17.18 -23.36
C MET A 138 30.57 -18.36 -23.37
N ALA A 139 30.94 -18.84 -24.55
CA ALA A 139 31.96 -19.88 -24.74
C ALA A 139 33.38 -19.30 -24.65
N GLU A 140 34.29 -19.99 -23.94
CA GLU A 140 35.65 -19.50 -23.74
C GLU A 140 36.52 -19.75 -24.99
N SER A 141 36.65 -18.71 -25.80
CA SER A 141 37.45 -18.73 -27.03
C SER A 141 38.91 -19.18 -26.83
N ALA A 142 39.55 -18.82 -25.71
CA ALA A 142 40.94 -19.16 -25.44
C ALA A 142 41.15 -20.65 -25.14
N LEU A 143 40.09 -21.37 -24.74
CA LEU A 143 40.12 -22.80 -24.47
C LEU A 143 39.55 -23.64 -25.62
N GLY A 144 39.33 -23.03 -26.78
CA GLY A 144 38.75 -23.71 -27.95
C GLY A 144 37.23 -23.84 -27.89
N GLY A 145 36.55 -22.90 -27.23
CA GLY A 145 35.09 -22.79 -27.19
C GLY A 145 34.31 -23.64 -26.17
N PRO A 146 34.89 -24.20 -25.08
CA PRO A 146 34.08 -24.90 -24.08
C PRO A 146 33.11 -23.95 -23.37
N ASP A 147 31.93 -24.47 -23.08
CA ASP A 147 31.01 -23.84 -22.14
C ASP A 147 31.52 -24.07 -20.71
N THR A 148 31.72 -22.99 -19.96
CA THR A 148 32.26 -23.02 -18.59
C THR A 148 31.18 -22.81 -17.53
N ALA A 149 30.07 -22.18 -17.89
CA ALA A 149 28.97 -21.86 -17.00
C ALA A 149 27.73 -21.47 -17.80
N THR A 150 26.54 -21.68 -17.26
CA THR A 150 25.30 -21.20 -17.88
C THR A 150 24.77 -19.96 -17.18
N ARG A 151 23.92 -19.18 -17.86
CA ARG A 151 23.43 -17.88 -17.35
C ARG A 151 21.91 -17.95 -17.17
N THR A 152 21.38 -17.17 -16.25
CA THR A 152 19.94 -16.89 -16.17
C THR A 152 19.68 -15.46 -16.60
N ARG A 153 18.60 -15.25 -17.36
CA ARG A 153 18.15 -13.94 -17.84
C ARG A 153 16.70 -13.74 -17.41
N VAL A 154 16.41 -12.59 -16.81
CA VAL A 154 15.01 -12.16 -16.63
C VAL A 154 14.46 -11.79 -18.01
N VAL A 155 13.38 -12.47 -18.39
CA VAL A 155 12.62 -12.16 -19.60
C VAL A 155 11.32 -11.49 -19.15
N TRP A 156 10.93 -10.46 -19.88
CA TRP A 156 9.65 -9.79 -19.68
C TRP A 156 8.92 -9.66 -21.01
N GLN A 157 7.61 -9.81 -20.97
CA GLN A 157 6.74 -9.61 -22.12
C GLN A 157 5.48 -8.87 -21.68
N VAL A 158 5.12 -7.82 -22.41
CA VAL A 158 3.81 -7.19 -22.28
C VAL A 158 2.82 -7.95 -23.15
N ARG A 159 1.71 -8.39 -22.56
CA ARG A 159 0.64 -9.16 -23.20
C ARG A 159 -0.72 -8.48 -22.98
N LEU A 160 -1.70 -8.85 -23.79
CA LEU A 160 -3.08 -8.36 -23.72
C LEU A 160 -4.03 -9.50 -23.35
N ALA A 161 -4.96 -9.24 -22.43
CA ALA A 161 -6.05 -10.15 -22.07
C ALA A 161 -7.38 -9.39 -21.99
N PRO A 162 -8.49 -9.93 -22.53
CA PRO A 162 -9.80 -9.30 -22.43
C PRO A 162 -10.26 -9.23 -20.96
N VAL A 163 -10.89 -8.12 -20.58
CA VAL A 163 -11.43 -7.91 -19.22
C VAL A 163 -12.85 -7.38 -19.25
N ALA A 164 -13.63 -7.68 -18.21
CA ALA A 164 -15.05 -7.31 -18.13
C ALA A 164 -15.29 -5.82 -17.84
N ALA A 165 -14.31 -5.12 -17.26
CA ALA A 165 -14.44 -3.73 -16.85
C ALA A 165 -13.13 -2.96 -16.97
N ARG A 166 -13.23 -1.64 -17.13
CA ARG A 166 -12.10 -0.72 -17.12
C ARG A 166 -11.64 -0.44 -15.68
N SER A 167 -10.99 -1.43 -15.06
CA SER A 167 -10.52 -1.38 -13.68
C SER A 167 -9.21 -2.15 -13.53
N CYS A 168 -8.29 -1.62 -12.72
CA CYS A 168 -7.01 -2.30 -12.44
C CYS A 168 -7.19 -3.62 -11.69
N ALA A 169 -8.29 -3.79 -10.96
CA ALA A 169 -8.63 -5.04 -10.29
C ALA A 169 -9.26 -6.08 -11.24
N ALA A 170 -9.55 -5.73 -12.49
CA ALA A 170 -10.20 -6.64 -13.44
C ALA A 170 -9.24 -7.64 -14.10
N PHE A 171 -7.93 -7.45 -13.98
CA PHE A 171 -6.94 -8.40 -14.47
C PHE A 171 -6.78 -9.55 -13.48
N GLU A 172 -7.01 -10.77 -13.95
CA GLU A 172 -6.70 -12.00 -13.23
C GLU A 172 -5.48 -12.67 -13.86
N PRO A 173 -4.40 -12.91 -13.11
CA PRO A 173 -3.23 -13.58 -13.64
C PRO A 173 -3.55 -15.04 -14.02
N PRO A 174 -2.91 -15.59 -15.06
CA PRO A 174 -3.02 -17.01 -15.39
C PRO A 174 -2.75 -17.91 -14.18
N ALA A 175 -3.58 -18.94 -14.00
CA ALA A 175 -3.42 -19.89 -12.91
C ALA A 175 -2.12 -20.69 -13.09
N ALA A 176 -1.31 -20.76 -12.02
CA ALA A 176 -0.11 -21.58 -12.03
C ALA A 176 -0.45 -23.08 -12.08
N PRO A 177 0.33 -23.90 -12.81
CA PRO A 177 0.20 -25.35 -12.77
C PRO A 177 0.30 -25.88 -11.33
N THR A 178 -0.60 -26.80 -10.97
CA THR A 178 -0.71 -27.38 -9.62
C THR A 178 -0.17 -28.80 -9.53
N GLY A 179 0.16 -29.41 -10.66
CA GLY A 179 0.69 -30.77 -10.76
C GLY A 179 1.98 -30.95 -10.00
N ARG A 180 2.08 -32.10 -9.32
CA ARG A 180 3.26 -32.50 -8.55
C ARG A 180 3.73 -33.88 -8.98
N LEU A 181 5.01 -34.14 -8.74
CA LEU A 181 5.64 -35.43 -8.99
C LEU A 181 6.35 -35.89 -7.73
N ARG A 182 6.43 -37.20 -7.53
CA ARG A 182 7.35 -37.82 -6.58
C ARG A 182 8.22 -38.84 -7.32
N ALA A 183 9.47 -38.98 -6.87
CA ALA A 183 10.39 -39.95 -7.42
C ALA A 183 10.92 -40.90 -6.34
N GLN A 184 11.20 -42.13 -6.73
CA GLN A 184 11.85 -43.11 -5.87
C GLN A 184 12.55 -44.18 -6.69
N GLU A 185 13.43 -44.92 -6.05
CA GLU A 185 13.93 -46.17 -6.59
C GLU A 185 12.86 -47.29 -6.59
N VAL A 186 12.95 -48.21 -7.55
CA VAL A 186 12.16 -49.46 -7.57
C VAL A 186 12.44 -50.23 -6.29
N LYS A 187 11.40 -50.44 -5.49
CA LYS A 187 11.49 -51.28 -4.29
C LYS A 187 11.33 -52.75 -4.67
N VAL A 188 12.22 -53.60 -4.19
CA VAL A 188 12.00 -55.04 -4.16
C VAL A 188 11.51 -55.41 -2.76
N PRO A 189 10.53 -56.33 -2.61
CA PRO A 189 10.12 -56.81 -1.30
C PRO A 189 11.34 -57.29 -0.51
N ALA A 190 11.41 -56.94 0.79
CA ALA A 190 12.50 -57.38 1.64
C ALA A 190 12.52 -58.92 1.69
N GLY A 191 13.45 -59.53 0.96
CA GLY A 191 13.81 -60.94 1.17
C GLY A 191 14.44 -61.05 2.55
N GLY A 192 13.86 -61.88 3.42
CA GLY A 192 14.37 -62.08 4.78
C GLY A 192 15.80 -62.63 4.76
N GLY A 193 16.76 -61.80 5.13
CA GLY A 193 18.17 -62.17 5.27
C GLY A 193 19.07 -60.95 5.21
N ASP A 194 19.68 -60.59 6.34
CA ASP A 194 20.64 -59.50 6.44
C ASP A 194 21.82 -59.68 5.46
N CYS A 195 22.19 -58.58 4.80
CA CYS A 195 23.37 -58.39 3.95
C CYS A 195 23.33 -58.83 2.46
N LEU A 196 22.17 -58.98 1.82
CA LEU A 196 22.09 -58.98 0.35
C LEU A 196 21.03 -57.99 -0.13
N VAL A 197 21.43 -56.95 -0.87
CA VAL A 197 20.50 -56.17 -1.69
C VAL A 197 19.88 -57.16 -2.69
N PRO A 198 18.55 -57.39 -2.68
CA PRO A 198 17.93 -58.31 -3.62
C PRO A 198 18.23 -57.90 -5.07
N ALA A 199 18.52 -58.87 -5.94
CA ALA A 199 18.71 -58.61 -7.36
C ALA A 199 17.48 -57.91 -7.96
N GLY A 200 17.69 -56.74 -8.59
CA GLY A 200 16.65 -56.00 -9.31
C GLY A 200 16.03 -54.79 -8.60
N GLY A 201 16.41 -54.50 -7.35
CA GLY A 201 15.94 -53.31 -6.60
C GLY A 201 16.95 -52.17 -6.56
N GLY A 202 16.46 -50.96 -6.33
CA GLY A 202 17.29 -49.77 -6.28
C GLY A 202 17.61 -49.20 -7.67
N TYR A 203 18.41 -48.14 -7.68
CA TYR A 203 19.03 -47.59 -8.89
C TYR A 203 20.17 -48.48 -9.37
N ARG A 204 20.19 -48.81 -10.68
CA ARG A 204 21.00 -49.91 -11.22
C ARG A 204 22.15 -49.50 -12.13
N ARG A 205 22.29 -48.21 -12.48
CA ARG A 205 23.41 -47.77 -13.34
C ARG A 205 24.72 -47.63 -12.56
N LEU A 206 25.81 -47.69 -13.33
CA LEU A 206 27.19 -47.53 -12.84
C LEU A 206 27.58 -46.07 -12.55
N GLU A 207 26.84 -45.11 -13.11
CA GLU A 207 27.13 -43.68 -13.02
C GLU A 207 26.09 -42.97 -12.15
N ASN A 208 26.51 -41.92 -11.46
CA ASN A 208 25.55 -40.99 -10.88
C ASN A 208 24.89 -40.16 -11.98
N GLN A 209 23.60 -39.91 -11.87
CA GLN A 209 22.84 -39.18 -12.89
C GLN A 209 21.95 -38.11 -12.25
N LEU A 210 21.65 -37.06 -13.02
CA LEU A 210 20.66 -36.05 -12.68
C LEU A 210 19.51 -36.12 -13.68
N TYR A 211 18.58 -37.03 -13.41
CA TYR A 211 17.44 -37.22 -14.29
C TYR A 211 16.58 -35.95 -14.33
N ARG A 212 16.22 -35.51 -15.52
CA ARG A 212 15.17 -34.53 -15.76
C ARG A 212 13.98 -35.23 -16.36
N VAL A 213 12.81 -35.09 -15.74
CA VAL A 213 11.52 -35.46 -16.33
C VAL A 213 10.79 -34.16 -16.62
N GLU A 214 10.48 -33.90 -17.89
CA GLU A 214 9.84 -32.66 -18.37
C GLU A 214 8.55 -32.96 -19.12
N VAL A 215 7.47 -32.27 -18.77
CA VAL A 215 6.20 -32.32 -19.48
C VAL A 215 6.38 -31.76 -20.88
N HIS A 216 6.11 -32.60 -21.87
CA HIS A 216 6.14 -32.24 -23.29
C HIS A 216 4.74 -31.86 -23.78
N ASP A 217 3.75 -32.68 -23.45
CA ASP A 217 2.34 -32.46 -23.76
C ASP A 217 1.51 -32.51 -22.45
N PRO A 218 0.88 -31.40 -22.03
CA PRO A 218 0.11 -31.32 -20.79
C PRO A 218 -1.32 -31.87 -20.90
N ALA A 219 -1.54 -32.91 -21.71
CA ALA A 219 -2.83 -33.60 -21.81
C ALA A 219 -3.28 -34.22 -20.47
N ALA A 220 -4.51 -34.77 -20.42
CA ALA A 220 -5.05 -35.41 -19.22
C ALA A 220 -4.17 -36.56 -18.71
N GLU A 221 -3.57 -37.31 -19.63
CA GLU A 221 -2.41 -38.17 -19.36
C GLU A 221 -1.18 -37.46 -19.95
N PRO A 222 -0.42 -36.72 -19.14
CA PRO A 222 0.66 -35.91 -19.68
C PRO A 222 1.76 -36.80 -20.27
N VAL A 223 2.24 -36.40 -21.45
CA VAL A 223 3.41 -37.02 -22.07
C VAL A 223 4.63 -36.27 -21.59
N VAL A 224 5.58 -36.99 -21.01
CA VAL A 224 6.86 -36.45 -20.57
C VAL A 224 7.99 -36.96 -21.47
N LYS A 225 9.00 -36.12 -21.62
CA LYS A 225 10.33 -36.47 -22.13
C LYS A 225 11.31 -36.44 -20.98
N TRP A 226 12.34 -37.28 -21.03
CA TRP A 226 13.32 -37.34 -19.95
C TRP A 226 14.74 -37.49 -20.47
N SER A 227 15.69 -37.03 -19.66
CA SER A 227 17.12 -37.24 -19.90
C SER A 227 17.84 -37.52 -18.59
N ARG A 228 18.98 -38.21 -18.67
CA ARG A 228 19.83 -38.58 -17.53
C ARG A 228 20.75 -37.45 -17.06
N ASP A 229 21.01 -36.50 -17.96
CA ASP A 229 21.97 -35.40 -17.84
C ASP A 229 21.27 -34.02 -17.87
N ASN A 230 20.06 -33.94 -17.30
CA ASN A 230 19.26 -32.71 -17.22
C ASN A 230 18.98 -32.02 -18.59
N GLY A 231 19.02 -32.79 -19.66
CA GLY A 231 18.87 -32.33 -21.04
C GLY A 231 19.98 -31.37 -21.44
N SER A 232 21.20 -31.51 -20.90
CA SER A 232 22.32 -30.58 -21.13
C SER A 232 22.84 -30.60 -22.56
N VAL A 233 22.71 -31.72 -23.28
CA VAL A 233 23.22 -31.89 -24.65
C VAL A 233 22.31 -31.19 -25.66
N VAL A 234 22.81 -30.08 -26.21
CA VAL A 234 22.14 -29.25 -27.21
C VAL A 234 23.14 -28.74 -28.24
N SER A 235 22.71 -28.57 -29.48
CA SER A 235 23.49 -27.91 -30.52
C SER A 235 22.64 -26.97 -31.36
N ARG A 236 23.29 -25.96 -31.95
CA ARG A 236 22.71 -25.15 -33.02
C ARG A 236 22.39 -26.03 -34.22
N VAL A 237 21.26 -25.74 -34.87
CA VAL A 237 20.89 -26.34 -36.15
C VAL A 237 21.38 -25.44 -37.28
N LEU A 238 22.14 -26.01 -38.21
CA LEU A 238 22.70 -25.31 -39.36
C LEU A 238 21.82 -25.45 -40.60
N ALA A 239 21.20 -26.61 -40.78
CA ALA A 239 20.30 -26.87 -41.90
C ALA A 239 19.30 -27.98 -41.57
N VAL A 240 18.16 -27.95 -42.24
CA VAL A 240 17.12 -28.97 -42.17
C VAL A 240 16.73 -29.37 -43.59
N ASP A 241 16.88 -30.65 -43.91
CA ASP A 241 16.37 -31.25 -45.15
C ASP A 241 15.07 -32.01 -44.84
N THR A 242 13.95 -31.43 -45.26
CA THR A 242 12.62 -32.00 -45.03
C THR A 242 12.29 -33.18 -45.93
N ALA A 243 12.99 -33.34 -47.06
CA ALA A 243 12.78 -34.47 -47.97
C ALA A 243 13.44 -35.74 -47.45
N THR A 244 14.62 -35.60 -46.84
CA THR A 244 15.37 -36.73 -46.26
C THR A 244 15.22 -36.85 -44.75
N LEU A 245 14.44 -35.98 -44.11
CA LEU A 245 14.28 -35.89 -42.65
C LEU A 245 15.62 -35.82 -41.91
N THR A 246 16.57 -35.05 -42.45
CA THR A 246 17.91 -34.92 -41.90
C THR A 246 18.14 -33.50 -41.37
N ILE A 247 18.61 -33.43 -40.12
CA ILE A 247 18.95 -32.20 -39.41
C ILE A 247 20.47 -32.14 -39.28
N VAL A 248 21.08 -31.08 -39.78
CA VAL A 248 22.51 -30.84 -39.68
C VAL A 248 22.76 -29.90 -38.51
N VAL A 249 23.57 -30.33 -37.56
CA VAL A 249 23.93 -29.54 -36.36
C VAL A 249 25.36 -29.01 -36.43
N GLU A 250 25.66 -27.99 -35.62
CA GLU A 250 27.01 -27.42 -35.52
C GLU A 250 28.00 -28.37 -34.83
N ASP A 251 27.59 -28.99 -33.72
CA ASP A 251 28.37 -30.00 -33.01
C ASP A 251 27.46 -31.17 -32.60
N ALA A 252 27.77 -32.38 -33.08
CA ALA A 252 27.06 -33.59 -32.69
C ALA A 252 27.59 -34.22 -31.38
N GLY A 253 28.58 -33.59 -30.74
CA GLY A 253 29.28 -34.10 -29.57
C GLY A 253 30.55 -34.88 -29.95
N ARG A 254 31.53 -34.87 -29.04
CA ARG A 254 32.88 -35.41 -29.27
C ARG A 254 32.99 -36.94 -29.20
N ASP A 255 32.02 -37.61 -28.59
CA ASP A 255 32.05 -39.05 -28.39
C ASP A 255 30.66 -39.71 -28.52
N ASP A 256 30.67 -41.04 -28.67
CA ASP A 256 29.50 -41.86 -28.95
C ASP A 256 28.52 -41.98 -27.76
N VAL A 257 28.90 -41.52 -26.57
CA VAL A 257 28.16 -41.74 -25.31
C VAL A 257 27.49 -40.45 -24.82
N LEU A 258 28.21 -39.35 -24.84
CA LEU A 258 27.81 -38.03 -24.36
C LEU A 258 27.28 -37.14 -25.50
N GLY A 259 27.46 -37.54 -26.76
CA GLY A 259 26.94 -36.84 -27.94
C GLY A 259 25.57 -37.33 -28.43
N PHE A 260 25.19 -36.89 -29.62
CA PHE A 260 23.93 -37.28 -30.27
C PHE A 260 23.92 -38.74 -30.73
N ALA A 261 25.06 -39.42 -30.82
CA ALA A 261 25.12 -40.83 -31.24
C ALA A 261 24.30 -41.77 -30.34
N ALA A 262 24.21 -41.47 -29.04
CA ALA A 262 23.40 -42.20 -28.07
C ALA A 262 21.94 -41.66 -27.96
N ALA A 263 21.58 -40.62 -28.73
CA ALA A 263 20.26 -40.02 -28.66
C ALA A 263 19.21 -41.00 -29.18
N ARG A 264 18.19 -41.27 -28.37
CA ARG A 264 16.98 -41.96 -28.84
C ARG A 264 15.97 -40.97 -29.40
N TRP A 265 15.84 -39.82 -28.75
CA TRP A 265 14.93 -38.76 -29.13
C TRP A 265 15.68 -37.44 -29.27
N VAL A 266 15.22 -36.60 -30.17
CA VAL A 266 15.69 -35.22 -30.33
C VAL A 266 14.52 -34.26 -30.42
N GLU A 267 14.66 -33.11 -29.78
CA GLU A 267 13.68 -32.03 -29.85
C GLU A 267 14.22 -30.89 -30.69
N LEU A 268 13.55 -30.61 -31.80
CA LEU A 268 13.81 -29.48 -32.67
C LEU A 268 12.98 -28.27 -32.21
N SER A 269 13.66 -27.21 -31.79
CA SER A 269 13.02 -25.99 -31.31
C SER A 269 13.70 -24.75 -31.89
N ASP A 270 13.17 -23.59 -31.54
CA ASP A 270 13.65 -22.27 -31.94
C ASP A 270 13.39 -21.24 -30.82
N GLU A 271 13.87 -20.02 -31.05
CA GLU A 271 13.78 -18.92 -30.08
C GLU A 271 12.32 -18.56 -29.75
N GLU A 272 11.45 -18.56 -30.77
CA GLU A 272 10.05 -18.16 -30.61
C GLU A 272 9.27 -19.16 -29.75
N ARG A 273 9.43 -20.47 -29.99
CA ARG A 273 8.82 -21.50 -29.15
C ARG A 273 9.32 -21.41 -27.71
N ALA A 274 10.62 -21.20 -27.52
CA ALA A 274 11.21 -21.07 -26.20
C ALA A 274 10.64 -19.86 -25.42
N LEU A 275 10.50 -18.70 -26.07
CA LEU A 275 9.95 -17.47 -25.48
C LEU A 275 8.43 -17.53 -25.23
N ASN A 276 7.72 -18.45 -25.89
CA ASN A 276 6.29 -18.67 -25.68
C ASN A 276 5.97 -19.90 -24.81
N GLY A 277 6.99 -20.53 -24.20
CA GLY A 277 6.79 -21.71 -23.34
C GLY A 277 6.26 -22.93 -24.10
N GLN A 278 6.48 -23.00 -25.41
CA GLN A 278 6.02 -24.10 -26.26
C GLN A 278 7.07 -25.20 -26.35
N SER A 279 6.61 -26.45 -26.32
CA SER A 279 7.45 -27.60 -26.65
C SER A 279 7.93 -27.55 -28.10
N GLY A 280 9.16 -28.00 -28.34
CA GLY A 280 9.66 -28.22 -29.70
C GLY A 280 9.01 -29.44 -30.35
N ALA A 281 9.38 -29.72 -31.61
CA ALA A 281 8.95 -30.94 -32.29
C ALA A 281 9.88 -32.11 -31.87
N LEU A 282 9.31 -33.15 -31.27
CA LEU A 282 10.05 -34.28 -30.73
C LEU A 282 10.07 -35.45 -31.73
N PHE A 283 11.25 -35.86 -32.16
CA PHE A 283 11.45 -36.91 -33.15
C PHE A 283 12.31 -38.05 -32.61
N GLU A 284 12.05 -39.28 -33.05
CA GLU A 284 12.91 -40.42 -32.77
C GLU A 284 14.10 -40.42 -33.75
N VAL A 285 15.29 -40.69 -33.24
CA VAL A 285 16.52 -40.71 -34.04
C VAL A 285 16.62 -42.04 -34.77
N SER A 286 16.73 -41.96 -36.09
CA SER A 286 16.96 -43.13 -36.95
C SER A 286 18.45 -43.41 -37.12
N ARG A 287 19.23 -42.36 -37.37
CA ARG A 287 20.68 -42.48 -37.60
C ARG A 287 21.40 -41.18 -37.26
N VAL A 288 22.60 -41.30 -36.70
CA VAL A 288 23.56 -40.20 -36.58
C VAL A 288 24.79 -40.53 -37.42
N SER A 289 25.27 -39.56 -38.20
CA SER A 289 26.45 -39.70 -39.06
C SER A 289 27.21 -38.39 -39.10
N GLY A 290 28.22 -38.25 -38.23
CA GLY A 290 28.90 -36.97 -38.01
C GLY A 290 27.90 -35.93 -37.50
N ALA A 291 27.86 -34.76 -38.14
CA ALA A 291 26.95 -33.66 -37.82
C ALA A 291 25.50 -33.85 -38.33
N SER A 292 25.22 -34.93 -39.07
CA SER A 292 23.90 -35.17 -39.66
C SER A 292 23.10 -36.17 -38.81
N ILE A 293 21.91 -35.75 -38.41
CA ILE A 293 20.97 -36.53 -37.59
C ILE A 293 19.71 -36.77 -38.43
N THR A 294 19.48 -38.01 -38.83
CA THR A 294 18.28 -38.43 -39.55
C THR A 294 17.24 -38.92 -38.53
N VAL A 295 16.02 -38.41 -38.65
CA VAL A 295 14.92 -38.71 -37.72
C VAL A 295 13.77 -39.46 -38.40
N THR A 296 12.92 -40.09 -37.61
CA THR A 296 11.62 -40.60 -38.06
C THR A 296 10.52 -39.59 -37.77
N ASN A 297 9.50 -39.53 -38.62
CA ASN A 297 8.38 -38.61 -38.46
C ASN A 297 7.04 -39.26 -38.83
N PRO A 298 6.61 -40.30 -38.10
CA PRO A 298 5.35 -40.98 -38.37
C PRO A 298 4.13 -40.08 -38.14
N ASP A 299 4.26 -39.10 -37.24
CA ASP A 299 3.18 -38.20 -36.82
C ASP A 299 3.05 -36.96 -37.73
N GLY A 300 3.88 -36.84 -38.76
CA GLY A 300 3.81 -35.73 -39.72
C GLY A 300 4.11 -34.35 -39.10
N LEU A 301 4.91 -34.30 -38.04
CA LEU A 301 5.29 -33.05 -37.38
C LEU A 301 6.11 -32.15 -38.32
N SER A 302 5.96 -30.84 -38.18
CA SER A 302 6.72 -29.88 -38.98
C SER A 302 8.18 -29.84 -38.54
N LEU A 303 9.10 -29.91 -39.51
CA LEU A 303 10.53 -29.64 -39.31
C LEU A 303 10.89 -28.16 -39.55
N ALA A 304 9.91 -27.30 -39.80
CA ALA A 304 10.14 -25.86 -39.95
C ALA A 304 10.60 -25.24 -38.63
N THR A 305 11.54 -24.30 -38.72
CA THR A 305 12.12 -23.60 -37.58
C THR A 305 12.19 -22.10 -37.83
N GLY A 306 12.07 -21.33 -36.75
CA GLY A 306 12.29 -19.89 -36.72
C GLY A 306 13.76 -19.51 -36.52
N ALA A 307 13.98 -18.36 -35.88
CA ALA A 307 15.31 -17.86 -35.56
C ALA A 307 16.01 -18.71 -34.49
N ASN A 308 17.35 -18.79 -34.58
CA ASN A 308 18.22 -19.53 -33.65
C ASN A 308 17.73 -20.96 -33.36
N PRO A 309 17.57 -21.81 -34.38
CA PRO A 309 17.08 -23.16 -34.18
C PRO A 309 18.09 -24.01 -33.40
N THR A 310 17.56 -24.82 -32.49
CA THR A 310 18.35 -25.73 -31.65
C THR A 310 17.81 -27.15 -31.74
N LEU A 311 18.70 -28.11 -31.57
CA LEU A 311 18.37 -29.51 -31.43
C LEU A 311 18.86 -29.98 -30.06
N ARG A 312 17.97 -30.61 -29.27
CA ARG A 312 18.30 -31.10 -27.93
C ARG A 312 18.09 -32.60 -27.82
N ARG A 313 19.02 -33.29 -27.19
CA ARG A 313 18.94 -34.74 -26.95
C ARG A 313 18.01 -35.08 -25.79
N TRP A 314 17.26 -36.16 -25.95
CA TRP A 314 16.43 -36.79 -24.93
C TRP A 314 16.63 -38.31 -24.95
N ASP A 315 16.63 -38.93 -23.76
CA ASP A 315 16.86 -40.37 -23.61
C ASP A 315 15.56 -41.17 -23.77
N GLY A 316 14.41 -40.56 -23.48
CA GLY A 316 13.13 -41.21 -23.67
C GLY A 316 11.91 -40.30 -23.61
N ARG A 317 10.78 -40.92 -23.92
CA ARG A 317 9.43 -40.36 -23.93
C ARG A 317 8.49 -41.38 -23.28
N LEU A 318 7.60 -40.94 -22.40
CA LEU A 318 6.62 -41.81 -21.75
C LEU A 318 5.35 -41.02 -21.38
N ALA A 319 4.20 -41.69 -21.38
CA ALA A 319 2.96 -41.15 -20.85
C ALA A 319 2.85 -41.48 -19.35
N LEU A 320 2.30 -40.55 -18.57
CA LEU A 320 2.09 -40.74 -17.14
C LEU A 320 0.61 -40.78 -16.80
N THR A 321 0.25 -41.72 -15.91
CA THR A 321 -1.10 -41.83 -15.35
C THR A 321 -1.05 -41.47 -13.87
N ALA A 322 -1.94 -40.57 -13.44
CA ALA A 322 -2.00 -40.12 -12.06
C ALA A 322 -2.17 -41.29 -11.07
N GLY A 323 -1.39 -41.26 -9.98
CA GLY A 323 -1.39 -42.30 -8.94
C GLY A 323 -0.74 -43.64 -9.35
N THR A 324 -0.17 -43.73 -10.55
CA THR A 324 0.53 -44.94 -11.02
C THR A 324 2.03 -44.70 -11.06
N PRO A 325 2.84 -45.41 -10.26
CA PRO A 325 4.28 -45.39 -10.39
C PRO A 325 4.73 -45.96 -11.74
N THR A 326 5.46 -45.17 -12.50
CA THR A 326 5.98 -45.53 -13.82
C THR A 326 7.51 -45.51 -13.79
N GLU A 327 8.13 -46.59 -14.27
CA GLU A 327 9.59 -46.65 -14.37
C GLU A 327 10.07 -45.81 -15.56
N VAL A 328 10.98 -44.89 -15.29
CA VAL A 328 11.67 -44.07 -16.29
C VAL A 328 12.78 -44.90 -16.93
N GLU A 329 13.70 -45.39 -16.09
CA GLU A 329 14.81 -46.26 -16.50
C GLU A 329 15.53 -46.84 -15.28
N ASP A 330 16.09 -48.04 -15.40
CA ASP A 330 17.16 -48.60 -14.53
C ASP A 330 16.89 -48.46 -13.03
N GLY A 331 15.64 -48.64 -12.64
CA GLY A 331 15.22 -48.59 -11.24
C GLY A 331 14.79 -47.21 -10.74
N VAL A 332 14.72 -46.17 -11.59
CA VAL A 332 14.13 -44.87 -11.24
C VAL A 332 12.65 -44.86 -11.62
N GLN A 333 11.77 -44.61 -10.65
CA GLN A 333 10.33 -44.49 -10.84
C GLN A 333 9.84 -43.09 -10.50
N VAL A 334 8.84 -42.64 -11.24
CA VAL A 334 8.12 -41.39 -10.97
C VAL A 334 6.62 -41.65 -10.90
N GLU A 335 5.94 -40.82 -10.14
CA GLU A 335 4.48 -40.81 -10.05
C GLU A 335 4.01 -39.36 -9.98
N ILE A 336 2.97 -39.06 -10.74
CA ILE A 336 2.32 -37.75 -10.73
C ILE A 336 1.01 -37.80 -9.94
N ASP A 337 0.62 -36.67 -9.37
CA ASP A 337 -0.71 -36.49 -8.80
C ASP A 337 -1.74 -36.07 -9.87
N GLY A 338 -2.97 -35.78 -9.44
CA GLY A 338 -4.05 -35.34 -10.32
C GLY A 338 -4.08 -33.82 -10.58
N GLY A 339 -3.00 -33.09 -10.31
CA GLY A 339 -2.93 -31.65 -10.57
C GLY A 339 -2.76 -31.30 -12.06
N GLY A 340 -2.92 -30.02 -12.40
CA GLY A 340 -2.75 -29.53 -13.76
C GLY A 340 -1.29 -29.25 -14.10
N PHE A 341 -0.86 -29.62 -15.31
CA PHE A 341 0.51 -29.45 -15.80
C PHE A 341 0.57 -28.43 -16.94
N ALA A 342 1.73 -27.81 -17.16
CA ALA A 342 2.06 -27.06 -18.37
C ALA A 342 3.29 -27.65 -19.07
N ALA A 343 3.41 -27.38 -20.37
CA ALA A 343 4.62 -27.74 -21.13
C ALA A 343 5.86 -27.08 -20.49
N GLY A 344 6.95 -27.83 -20.37
CA GLY A 344 8.20 -27.38 -19.74
C GLY A 344 8.26 -27.54 -18.22
N ASP A 345 7.14 -27.87 -17.55
CA ASP A 345 7.15 -28.29 -16.14
C ASP A 345 8.09 -29.47 -15.98
N HIS A 346 9.00 -29.42 -15.00
CA HIS A 346 10.00 -30.46 -14.84
C HIS A 346 10.46 -30.66 -13.41
N TRP A 347 11.05 -31.83 -13.17
CA TRP A 347 11.66 -32.21 -11.91
C TRP A 347 13.07 -32.73 -12.16
N LEU A 348 13.95 -32.47 -11.18
CA LEU A 348 15.33 -32.94 -11.17
C LEU A 348 15.44 -34.04 -10.13
N ILE A 349 15.93 -35.20 -10.53
CA ILE A 349 15.90 -36.44 -9.75
C ILE A 349 17.33 -37.00 -9.71
N PRO A 350 18.11 -36.64 -8.68
CA PRO A 350 19.47 -37.18 -8.55
C PRO A 350 19.41 -38.65 -8.16
N ALA A 351 20.13 -39.50 -8.89
CA ALA A 351 20.25 -40.93 -8.63
C ALA A 351 21.72 -41.30 -8.36
N ARG A 352 21.96 -42.07 -7.30
CA ARG A 352 23.32 -42.38 -6.82
C ARG A 352 23.62 -43.87 -6.89
N THR A 353 24.66 -44.22 -7.64
CA THR A 353 25.12 -45.62 -7.76
C THR A 353 25.60 -46.18 -6.43
N ALA A 354 26.40 -45.40 -5.68
CA ALA A 354 27.01 -45.87 -4.44
C ALA A 354 25.98 -46.30 -3.38
N THR A 355 24.79 -45.70 -3.38
CA THR A 355 23.70 -46.05 -2.46
C THR A 355 22.60 -46.87 -3.12
N GLY A 356 22.56 -46.94 -4.45
CA GLY A 356 21.44 -47.51 -5.21
C GLY A 356 20.11 -46.78 -4.97
N LYS A 357 20.15 -45.47 -4.68
CA LYS A 357 18.96 -44.70 -4.26
C LYS A 357 18.71 -43.50 -5.13
N VAL A 358 17.45 -43.08 -5.16
CA VAL A 358 17.04 -41.75 -5.62
C VAL A 358 17.08 -40.77 -4.45
N GLU A 359 17.81 -39.66 -4.59
CA GLU A 359 17.86 -38.56 -3.62
C GLU A 359 16.59 -37.73 -3.74
N TRP A 360 15.53 -38.16 -3.05
CA TRP A 360 14.23 -37.49 -3.04
C TRP A 360 13.74 -37.24 -1.61
N PRO A 361 13.06 -36.12 -1.33
CA PRO A 361 12.50 -35.88 0.00
C PRO A 361 11.44 -36.89 0.41
N ARG A 362 11.47 -37.28 1.68
CA ARG A 362 10.62 -38.31 2.27
C ARG A 362 9.94 -37.79 3.52
N ASP A 363 8.75 -38.29 3.80
CA ASP A 363 8.03 -38.01 5.03
C ASP A 363 8.63 -38.78 6.23
N ALA A 364 8.05 -38.59 7.42
CA ALA A 364 8.48 -39.30 8.64
C ALA A 364 8.32 -40.82 8.55
N GLY A 365 7.47 -41.33 7.64
CA GLY A 365 7.29 -42.75 7.36
C GLY A 365 8.24 -43.30 6.30
N GLY A 366 9.10 -42.47 5.71
CA GLY A 366 10.04 -42.85 4.66
C GLY A 366 9.41 -42.94 3.25
N ALA A 367 8.16 -42.52 3.08
CA ALA A 367 7.53 -42.46 1.76
C ALA A 367 7.96 -41.21 1.00
N PRO A 368 8.20 -41.28 -0.32
CA PRO A 368 8.56 -40.12 -1.12
C PRO A 368 7.40 -39.11 -1.15
N VAL A 369 7.72 -37.84 -0.93
CA VAL A 369 6.73 -36.75 -0.93
C VAL A 369 6.49 -36.21 -2.34
N PHE A 370 5.29 -35.71 -2.61
CA PHE A 370 5.03 -34.98 -3.86
C PHE A 370 5.65 -33.59 -3.81
N GLU A 371 6.51 -33.27 -4.78
CA GLU A 371 7.09 -31.95 -4.96
C GLU A 371 6.46 -31.21 -6.15
N THR A 372 6.32 -29.90 -5.98
CA THR A 372 6.01 -28.99 -7.10
C THR A 372 7.14 -29.00 -8.11
N ARG A 373 6.84 -28.63 -9.36
CA ARG A 373 7.84 -28.48 -10.42
C ARG A 373 9.03 -27.60 -10.00
N HIS A 374 10.21 -27.94 -10.47
CA HIS A 374 11.40 -27.05 -10.52
C HIS A 374 11.38 -26.13 -11.76
N GLY A 375 10.25 -26.13 -12.49
CA GLY A 375 9.97 -25.38 -13.71
C GLY A 375 10.10 -23.86 -13.59
N THR A 376 10.09 -23.21 -14.74
CA THR A 376 10.03 -21.75 -14.84
C THR A 376 8.77 -21.24 -14.13
N ALA A 377 8.94 -20.30 -13.19
CA ALA A 377 7.85 -19.58 -12.56
C ALA A 377 7.60 -18.28 -13.32
N HIS A 378 6.34 -18.06 -13.69
CA HIS A 378 5.87 -16.81 -14.30
C HIS A 378 5.26 -15.92 -13.23
N HIS A 379 5.51 -14.63 -13.35
CA HIS A 379 5.06 -13.58 -12.44
C HIS A 379 4.38 -12.48 -13.22
N TYR A 380 3.31 -11.89 -12.67
CA TYR A 380 2.42 -11.03 -13.42
C TYR A 380 2.18 -9.68 -12.74
N CYS A 381 2.14 -8.61 -13.54
CA CYS A 381 1.78 -7.26 -13.08
C CYS A 381 0.83 -6.59 -14.08
N ALA A 382 -0.31 -6.09 -13.61
CA ALA A 382 -1.15 -5.21 -14.43
C ALA A 382 -0.43 -3.87 -14.67
N LEU A 383 -0.29 -3.46 -15.93
CA LEU A 383 0.31 -2.19 -16.32
C LEU A 383 -0.75 -1.15 -16.63
N ALA A 384 -1.78 -1.53 -17.38
CA ALA A 384 -2.86 -0.62 -17.75
C ALA A 384 -4.14 -1.37 -18.14
N VAL A 385 -5.24 -0.64 -18.29
CA VAL A 385 -6.42 -1.09 -19.02
C VAL A 385 -6.71 -0.16 -20.19
N VAL A 386 -6.90 -0.73 -21.38
CA VAL A 386 -7.18 -0.01 -22.63
C VAL A 386 -8.53 -0.47 -23.20
N SER A 387 -9.23 0.44 -23.89
CA SER A 387 -10.36 0.06 -24.74
C SER A 387 -9.93 -0.03 -26.20
N VAL A 388 -10.54 -0.95 -26.93
CA VAL A 388 -10.40 -1.09 -28.38
C VAL A 388 -11.77 -0.90 -29.02
N THR A 389 -11.85 -0.04 -30.04
CA THR A 389 -13.06 0.19 -30.86
C THR A 389 -12.66 0.27 -32.34
N GLY A 390 -13.24 -0.57 -33.19
CA GLY A 390 -12.93 -0.64 -34.61
C GLY A 390 -11.45 -0.96 -34.88
N GLY A 391 -10.81 -1.74 -34.01
CA GLY A 391 -9.38 -2.05 -34.08
C GLY A 391 -8.44 -0.88 -33.72
N MET A 392 -8.95 0.18 -33.10
CA MET A 392 -8.16 1.31 -32.60
C MET A 392 -8.22 1.39 -31.07
N PHE A 393 -7.10 1.73 -30.44
CA PHE A 393 -6.99 1.95 -29.00
C PHE A 393 -7.47 3.35 -28.60
N ASP A 394 -8.21 3.43 -27.50
CA ASP A 394 -8.58 4.72 -26.90
C ASP A 394 -7.34 5.47 -26.40
N ALA A 395 -7.24 6.77 -26.69
CA ALA A 395 -6.05 7.59 -26.42
C ALA A 395 -5.68 7.76 -24.92
N ALA A 396 -6.52 7.30 -24.00
CA ALA A 396 -6.30 7.43 -22.56
C ALA A 396 -6.34 6.06 -21.86
N PRO A 397 -5.24 5.28 -21.87
CA PRO A 397 -5.11 4.09 -21.03
C PRO A 397 -5.35 4.43 -19.55
N LEU A 398 -6.02 3.54 -18.82
CA LEU A 398 -6.05 3.61 -17.35
C LEU A 398 -4.74 3.01 -16.82
N ASP A 399 -3.85 3.83 -16.25
CA ASP A 399 -2.60 3.36 -15.64
C ASP A 399 -2.90 2.56 -14.37
N CYS A 400 -2.36 1.34 -14.31
CA CYS A 400 -2.58 0.40 -13.22
C CYS A 400 -1.30 0.06 -12.46
N ARG A 401 -0.18 0.66 -12.83
CA ARG A 401 1.11 0.41 -12.16
C ARG A 401 1.08 1.03 -10.77
N PRO A 402 1.26 0.24 -9.70
CA PRO A 402 1.60 0.80 -8.41
C PRO A 402 2.94 1.54 -8.53
N GLN A 403 3.05 2.71 -7.90
CA GLN A 403 4.28 3.47 -7.90
C GLN A 403 4.80 3.63 -6.49
N PHE A 404 6.10 3.41 -6.29
CA PHE A 404 6.75 3.54 -4.99
C PHE A 404 7.86 4.60 -5.04
N PRO A 405 7.95 5.49 -4.04
CA PRO A 405 9.14 6.32 -3.86
C PRO A 405 10.28 5.46 -3.30
N PRO A 406 11.55 5.87 -3.45
CA PRO A 406 12.62 5.29 -2.65
C PRO A 406 12.33 5.52 -1.15
N LEU A 407 12.79 4.62 -0.28
CA LEU A 407 12.54 4.68 1.17
C LEU A 407 12.92 6.03 1.81
N THR A 408 13.91 6.72 1.24
CA THR A 408 14.38 8.03 1.70
C THR A 408 13.55 9.21 1.19
N ALA A 409 12.55 8.98 0.34
CA ALA A 409 11.70 10.00 -0.26
C ALA A 409 10.19 9.74 -0.05
N ILE A 410 9.83 8.95 0.96
CA ILE A 410 8.44 8.78 1.38
C ILE A 410 7.91 10.11 1.92
N THR A 411 6.84 10.61 1.34
CA THR A 411 6.13 11.84 1.73
C THR A 411 4.72 11.53 2.23
N ALA A 412 4.02 12.55 2.74
CA ALA A 412 2.61 12.42 3.11
C ALA A 412 1.69 12.05 1.93
N ALA A 413 2.11 12.27 0.67
CA ALA A 413 1.37 11.85 -0.51
C ALA A 413 1.51 10.34 -0.81
N ASP A 414 2.49 9.67 -0.19
CA ASP A 414 2.76 8.23 -0.35
C ASP A 414 2.08 7.38 0.73
N VAL A 415 1.55 8.03 1.77
CA VAL A 415 0.90 7.38 2.91
C VAL A 415 -0.62 7.47 2.72
N SER A 416 -1.29 6.33 2.73
CA SER A 416 -2.75 6.30 2.63
C SER A 416 -3.42 6.79 3.91
N TYR A 417 -4.58 7.42 3.73
CA TYR A 417 -5.53 7.82 4.76
C TYR A 417 -6.90 7.31 4.33
N ASP A 418 -7.76 6.90 5.27
CA ASP A 418 -9.14 6.48 4.98
C ASP A 418 -10.12 7.65 5.18
N PRO A 419 -10.50 8.37 4.12
CA PRO A 419 -11.46 9.46 4.17
C PRO A 419 -12.87 9.07 4.60
N ALA A 420 -13.25 7.78 4.51
CA ALA A 420 -14.61 7.34 4.82
C ALA A 420 -14.97 7.51 6.31
N ALA A 421 -13.97 7.58 7.19
CA ALA A 421 -14.17 7.82 8.62
C ALA A 421 -14.42 9.30 8.98
N CYS A 422 -14.17 10.25 8.07
CA CYS A 422 -14.35 11.68 8.32
C CYS A 422 -14.99 12.38 7.11
N GLN A 423 -16.29 12.67 7.20
CA GLN A 423 -17.06 13.31 6.12
C GLN A 423 -16.45 14.65 5.63
N ASN A 424 -15.86 15.43 6.53
CA ASN A 424 -15.22 16.71 6.20
C ASN A 424 -13.95 16.56 5.36
N LEU A 425 -13.41 15.35 5.30
CA LEU A 425 -12.19 15.00 4.57
C LEU A 425 -12.48 13.97 3.47
N ALA A 426 -13.75 13.69 3.16
CA ALA A 426 -14.17 12.68 2.19
C ALA A 426 -13.58 12.91 0.78
N GLY A 427 -13.27 14.17 0.45
CA GLY A 427 -12.67 14.56 -0.83
C GLY A 427 -11.13 14.60 -0.84
N ALA A 428 -10.46 14.36 0.29
CA ALA A 428 -9.00 14.34 0.35
C ALA A 428 -8.46 13.00 -0.13
N THR A 429 -7.56 13.02 -1.12
CA THR A 429 -6.93 11.81 -1.66
C THR A 429 -5.51 11.57 -1.13
N THR A 430 -4.98 12.51 -0.33
CA THR A 430 -3.67 12.41 0.33
C THR A 430 -3.74 12.99 1.74
N VAL A 431 -2.81 12.57 2.61
CA VAL A 431 -2.68 13.13 3.97
C VAL A 431 -2.39 14.65 3.91
N GLN A 432 -1.61 15.12 2.94
CA GLN A 432 -1.33 16.55 2.78
C GLN A 432 -2.61 17.36 2.53
N GLN A 433 -3.44 16.93 1.58
CA GLN A 433 -4.72 17.60 1.30
C GLN A 433 -5.65 17.57 2.52
N ALA A 434 -5.66 16.48 3.29
CA ALA A 434 -6.45 16.39 4.50
C ALA A 434 -5.98 17.42 5.55
N ILE A 435 -4.68 17.59 5.75
CA ILE A 435 -4.10 18.60 6.63
C ILE A 435 -4.46 20.02 6.16
N ASP A 436 -4.36 20.29 4.86
CA ASP A 436 -4.68 21.62 4.31
C ASP A 436 -6.16 21.99 4.53
N LEU A 437 -7.07 21.02 4.38
CA LEU A 437 -8.50 21.18 4.68
C LEU A 437 -8.76 21.45 6.17
N LEU A 438 -8.05 20.74 7.06
CA LEU A 438 -8.13 20.99 8.51
C LEU A 438 -7.59 22.37 8.90
N CYS A 439 -6.50 22.83 8.28
CA CYS A 439 -5.96 24.16 8.50
C CYS A 439 -6.93 25.27 8.06
N GLY A 440 -7.73 25.02 7.02
CA GLY A 440 -8.77 25.94 6.55
C GLY A 440 -10.03 26.00 7.41
N THR A 441 -10.23 25.07 8.35
CA THR A 441 -11.44 24.94 9.18
C THR A 441 -11.32 25.60 10.57
N ARG A 442 -10.44 26.59 10.76
CA ARG A 442 -10.51 27.52 11.90
C ARG A 442 -11.81 28.35 11.83
N GLY A 443 -12.95 27.77 12.18
CA GLY A 443 -14.21 28.46 12.35
C GLY A 443 -14.30 29.08 13.73
N GLU A 444 -14.45 30.40 13.82
CA GLU A 444 -15.03 31.03 15.01
C GLU A 444 -16.43 30.44 15.23
N ASP A 445 -16.78 30.06 16.46
CA ASP A 445 -18.16 29.67 16.76
C ASP A 445 -19.08 30.85 16.47
N ARG A 446 -20.21 30.61 15.78
CA ARG A 446 -21.25 31.64 15.60
C ARG A 446 -21.83 31.99 16.97
N ALA A 447 -21.57 33.20 17.47
CA ALA A 447 -21.91 33.62 18.83
C ALA A 447 -22.49 35.05 18.85
N ILE A 448 -23.23 35.37 19.93
CA ILE A 448 -23.71 36.73 20.21
C ILE A 448 -22.59 37.48 20.92
N ARG A 449 -22.34 38.75 20.60
CA ARG A 449 -21.31 39.59 21.25
C ARG A 449 -21.92 40.89 21.74
N VAL A 450 -21.47 41.38 22.90
CA VAL A 450 -21.84 42.72 23.39
C VAL A 450 -21.13 43.76 22.55
N LYS A 451 -21.88 44.71 21.97
CA LYS A 451 -21.35 45.83 21.18
C LYS A 451 -21.16 47.11 21.98
N GLY A 452 -21.82 47.23 23.12
CA GLY A 452 -21.70 48.40 23.98
C GLY A 452 -22.72 48.40 25.11
N VAL A 453 -22.46 49.26 26.10
CA VAL A 453 -23.33 49.45 27.27
C VAL A 453 -23.60 50.94 27.44
N SER A 454 -24.87 51.30 27.71
CA SER A 454 -25.32 52.68 27.89
C SER A 454 -26.40 52.76 28.96
N PHE A 455 -26.66 53.94 29.52
CA PHE A 455 -27.87 54.17 30.32
C PHE A 455 -29.12 54.22 29.44
N LEU A 456 -30.31 54.06 30.03
CA LEU A 456 -31.58 54.23 29.30
C LEU A 456 -31.77 55.65 28.74
N SER A 457 -31.06 56.64 29.28
CA SER A 457 -31.02 58.01 28.74
C SER A 457 -30.25 58.11 27.40
N GLY A 458 -29.50 57.06 27.03
CA GLY A 458 -28.67 56.99 25.84
C GLY A 458 -27.20 57.36 26.05
N ALA A 459 -26.81 57.88 27.21
CA ALA A 459 -25.41 58.16 27.53
C ALA A 459 -24.60 56.85 27.65
N PRO A 460 -23.38 56.76 27.08
CA PRO A 460 -22.55 55.56 27.18
C PRO A 460 -22.14 55.30 28.64
N LEU A 461 -22.14 54.02 29.05
CA LEU A 461 -21.59 53.58 30.32
C LEU A 461 -20.20 53.00 30.03
N VAL A 462 -19.16 53.76 30.39
CA VAL A 462 -17.76 53.38 30.17
C VAL A 462 -17.26 52.59 31.36
N ASN A 463 -16.46 51.55 31.12
CA ASN A 463 -15.83 50.78 32.20
C ASN A 463 -14.89 51.68 33.01
N ASP A 464 -14.82 51.46 34.32
CA ASP A 464 -13.97 52.20 35.24
C ASP A 464 -14.25 53.72 35.29
N SER A 465 -15.48 54.13 34.96
CA SER A 465 -15.94 55.53 35.00
C SER A 465 -16.79 55.84 36.24
N PHE A 466 -16.94 57.13 36.54
CA PHE A 466 -17.85 57.64 37.57
C PHE A 466 -19.29 57.77 37.04
N VAL A 467 -20.26 57.33 37.85
CA VAL A 467 -21.67 57.29 37.52
C VAL A 467 -22.48 57.97 38.61
N GLU A 468 -23.34 58.91 38.22
CA GLU A 468 -24.26 59.56 39.16
C GLU A 468 -25.37 58.58 39.60
N PRO A 469 -25.80 58.62 40.88
CA PRO A 469 -26.88 57.77 41.39
C PRO A 469 -28.15 57.79 40.54
N GLU A 470 -28.54 58.97 40.04
CA GLU A 470 -29.74 59.15 39.23
C GLU A 470 -29.62 58.45 37.86
N GLN A 471 -28.41 58.37 37.30
CA GLN A 471 -28.16 57.66 36.03
C GLN A 471 -28.31 56.15 36.21
N LEU A 472 -27.72 55.58 37.27
CA LEU A 472 -27.88 54.16 37.59
C LEU A 472 -29.34 53.82 37.95
N ALA A 473 -30.00 54.70 38.71
CA ALA A 473 -31.42 54.58 39.05
C ALA A 473 -32.33 54.62 37.80
N GLY A 474 -31.85 55.20 36.69
CA GLY A 474 -32.53 55.20 35.39
C GLY A 474 -32.47 53.87 34.66
N GLY A 475 -31.52 52.99 34.98
CA GLY A 475 -31.33 51.68 34.33
C GLY A 475 -30.27 51.66 33.23
N ILE A 476 -29.87 50.45 32.84
CA ILE A 476 -28.79 50.15 31.89
C ILE A 476 -29.37 49.41 30.69
N ARG A 477 -28.86 49.73 29.49
CA ARG A 477 -29.09 49.06 28.22
C ARG A 477 -27.77 48.47 27.72
N ILE A 478 -27.79 47.20 27.34
CA ILE A 478 -26.68 46.47 26.74
C ILE A 478 -27.07 46.13 25.30
N ALA A 479 -26.29 46.57 24.33
CA ALA A 479 -26.52 46.26 22.93
C ALA A 479 -25.67 45.05 22.50
N CYS A 480 -26.29 44.09 21.80
CA CYS A 480 -25.65 42.94 21.19
C CYS A 480 -25.63 43.07 19.66
N ASP A 481 -24.74 42.35 18.99
CA ASP A 481 -24.68 42.29 17.52
C ASP A 481 -25.78 41.42 16.89
N GLU A 482 -26.22 40.39 17.61
CA GLU A 482 -27.21 39.42 17.19
C GLU A 482 -28.51 39.50 18.01
N ARG A 483 -29.60 38.97 17.45
CA ARG A 483 -30.90 38.91 18.13
C ARG A 483 -30.84 37.94 19.31
N LEU A 484 -31.51 38.31 20.40
CA LEU A 484 -31.62 37.53 21.63
C LEU A 484 -32.94 36.77 21.70
N PHE A 485 -32.93 35.57 22.26
CA PHE A 485 -34.15 34.93 22.72
C PHE A 485 -34.55 35.56 24.05
N GLN A 486 -35.60 36.40 24.03
CA GLN A 486 -36.05 37.17 25.20
C GLN A 486 -36.20 36.34 26.47
N ASP A 487 -36.67 35.09 26.33
CA ASP A 487 -36.83 34.16 27.44
C ASP A 487 -35.50 33.68 28.05
N SER A 488 -34.36 33.78 27.37
CA SER A 488 -33.07 33.50 28.01
C SER A 488 -32.69 34.59 29.03
N VAL A 489 -33.23 35.80 28.86
CA VAL A 489 -32.83 37.01 29.61
C VAL A 489 -33.88 37.48 30.61
N ARG A 490 -35.16 37.56 30.22
CA ARG A 490 -36.19 38.22 31.04
C ARG A 490 -36.48 37.53 32.36
N ASN A 491 -36.95 38.30 33.35
CA ASN A 491 -37.61 37.77 34.54
C ASN A 491 -38.84 36.93 34.14
N LYS A 492 -39.09 35.82 34.83
CA LYS A 492 -40.16 34.86 34.48
C LYS A 492 -40.99 34.45 35.69
N ASN A 493 -42.32 34.42 35.53
CA ASN A 493 -43.25 33.90 36.55
C ASN A 493 -43.05 34.53 37.94
N GLY A 494 -42.74 35.83 38.00
CA GLY A 494 -42.45 36.54 39.25
C GLY A 494 -41.09 36.21 39.89
N ARG A 495 -40.21 35.50 39.17
CA ARG A 495 -38.83 35.18 39.61
C ARG A 495 -37.82 35.99 38.80
N VAL A 496 -36.83 36.55 39.49
CA VAL A 496 -35.69 37.26 38.88
C VAL A 496 -34.83 36.25 38.12
N ASN A 497 -34.47 36.59 36.88
CA ASN A 497 -33.53 35.80 36.10
C ASN A 497 -32.10 36.33 36.33
N PRO A 498 -31.21 35.57 36.99
CA PRO A 498 -29.91 36.07 37.45
C PRO A 498 -28.83 36.11 36.35
N VAL A 499 -29.23 36.27 35.08
CA VAL A 499 -28.29 36.31 33.95
C VAL A 499 -27.78 37.70 33.60
N CYS A 500 -28.42 38.76 34.09
CA CYS A 500 -27.95 40.14 33.99
C CYS A 500 -28.10 40.82 35.35
N VAL A 501 -26.99 41.07 36.03
CA VAL A 501 -27.00 41.57 37.41
C VAL A 501 -26.06 42.75 37.59
N VAL A 502 -26.47 43.69 38.45
CA VAL A 502 -25.60 44.74 38.97
C VAL A 502 -25.40 44.51 40.45
N THR A 503 -24.15 44.42 40.88
CA THR A 503 -23.76 44.37 42.29
C THR A 503 -23.13 45.69 42.71
N VAL A 504 -23.35 46.09 43.97
CA VAL A 504 -22.71 47.25 44.61
C VAL A 504 -21.93 46.76 45.82
N ASP A 505 -20.66 47.12 45.91
CA ASP A 505 -19.78 46.76 47.02
C ASP A 505 -20.02 47.70 48.20
N LEU A 506 -20.79 47.25 49.21
CA LEU A 506 -21.08 48.03 50.41
C LEU A 506 -19.95 47.88 51.44
N PRO A 507 -19.53 48.97 52.12
CA PRO A 507 -18.45 48.90 53.10
C PRO A 507 -18.84 48.03 54.29
N TRP A 508 -17.88 47.25 54.77
CA TRP A 508 -18.05 46.39 55.93
C TRP A 508 -16.93 46.61 56.96
N PRO A 509 -17.27 46.70 58.27
CA PRO A 509 -18.61 46.68 58.83
C PRO A 509 -19.34 48.04 58.73
N ALA A 510 -20.63 48.01 58.37
CA ALA A 510 -21.43 49.21 58.10
C ALA A 510 -22.12 49.83 59.33
N ASN A 511 -22.18 49.11 60.46
CA ASN A 511 -22.87 49.54 61.67
C ASN A 511 -22.05 49.20 62.93
N ASN A 512 -22.41 49.79 64.07
CA ASN A 512 -21.68 49.59 65.32
C ASN A 512 -21.81 48.15 65.88
N VAL A 513 -22.91 47.44 65.59
CA VAL A 513 -23.11 46.06 66.06
C VAL A 513 -22.04 45.14 65.48
N ASP A 514 -21.80 45.23 64.17
CA ASP A 514 -20.76 44.43 63.52
C ASP A 514 -19.36 44.87 63.95
N ARG A 515 -19.12 46.17 64.14
CA ARG A 515 -17.83 46.69 64.63
C ARG A 515 -17.49 46.14 66.02
N ASP A 516 -18.47 46.15 66.93
CA ASP A 516 -18.32 45.64 68.28
C ASP A 516 -18.11 44.12 68.29
N LEU A 517 -18.89 43.39 67.49
CA LEU A 517 -18.79 41.93 67.36
C LEU A 517 -17.37 41.51 66.94
N TRP A 518 -16.79 42.19 65.95
CA TRP A 518 -15.49 41.85 65.38
C TRP A 518 -14.32 42.67 65.95
N ARG A 519 -14.57 43.49 66.98
CA ARG A 519 -13.58 44.35 67.65
C ARG A 519 -12.83 45.30 66.70
N VAL A 520 -13.53 45.80 65.68
CA VAL A 520 -13.01 46.80 64.75
C VAL A 520 -13.00 48.16 65.46
N ARG A 521 -11.81 48.76 65.63
CA ARG A 521 -11.67 50.03 66.35
C ARG A 521 -12.03 51.21 65.45
N GLY A 522 -12.82 52.14 65.98
CA GLY A 522 -13.17 53.39 65.29
C GLY A 522 -14.07 53.17 64.08
N SER A 523 -14.01 54.09 63.11
CA SER A 523 -14.82 54.05 61.88
C SER A 523 -14.18 53.25 60.74
N SER A 524 -13.14 52.45 61.02
CA SER A 524 -12.36 51.74 59.99
C SER A 524 -13.19 50.74 59.17
N ILE A 525 -12.92 50.71 57.87
CA ILE A 525 -13.50 49.78 56.91
C ILE A 525 -12.47 48.69 56.61
N ILE A 526 -12.89 47.43 56.70
CA ILE A 526 -12.02 46.26 56.54
C ILE A 526 -12.19 45.62 55.16
N GLY A 527 -13.38 45.72 54.59
CA GLY A 527 -13.66 45.17 53.27
C GLY A 527 -15.01 45.62 52.75
N PHE A 528 -15.50 44.92 51.74
CA PHE A 528 -16.78 45.20 51.11
C PHE A 528 -17.61 43.93 50.94
N THR A 529 -18.91 44.07 51.06
CA THR A 529 -19.89 43.02 50.83
C THR A 529 -20.66 43.35 49.56
N PRO A 530 -20.62 42.50 48.51
CA PRO A 530 -21.39 42.74 47.30
C PRO A 530 -22.89 42.56 47.58
N LEU A 531 -23.67 43.60 47.31
CA LEU A 531 -25.12 43.57 47.32
C LEU A 531 -25.63 43.52 45.88
N THR A 532 -26.27 42.42 45.49
CA THR A 532 -26.99 42.34 44.20
C THR A 532 -28.27 43.19 44.27
N LEU A 533 -28.37 44.18 43.39
CA LEU A 533 -29.53 45.06 43.33
C LEU A 533 -30.74 44.33 42.71
N ALA A 534 -31.91 44.42 43.36
CA ALA A 534 -33.14 43.89 42.79
C ALA A 534 -33.56 44.74 41.58
N ALA A 535 -33.84 44.07 40.46
CA ALA A 535 -34.09 44.71 39.17
C ALA A 535 -35.06 43.91 38.29
N ASP A 536 -35.75 44.63 37.41
CA ASP A 536 -36.48 44.10 36.29
C ASP A 536 -35.56 43.99 35.09
N VAL A 537 -35.29 42.75 34.69
CA VAL A 537 -34.44 42.42 33.54
C VAL A 537 -35.34 41.98 32.39
N ASN A 538 -35.11 42.55 31.21
CA ASN A 538 -35.80 42.15 29.98
C ASN A 538 -34.85 42.20 28.79
N ALA A 539 -35.23 41.58 27.68
CA ALA A 539 -34.55 41.77 26.40
C ALA A 539 -35.58 42.07 25.30
N ASP A 540 -35.20 42.91 24.36
CA ASP A 540 -35.97 43.17 23.14
C ASP A 540 -35.03 43.22 21.95
N ASN A 541 -35.38 42.51 20.88
CA ASN A 541 -34.51 42.28 19.73
C ASN A 541 -33.07 41.87 20.11
N ASN A 542 -32.09 42.75 19.93
CA ASN A 542 -30.67 42.56 20.21
C ASN A 542 -30.21 43.36 21.45
N GLU A 543 -31.12 43.84 22.29
CA GLU A 543 -30.81 44.65 23.46
C GLU A 543 -31.29 43.98 24.76
N ILE A 544 -30.48 44.08 25.81
CA ILE A 544 -30.82 43.71 27.18
C ILE A 544 -31.03 44.98 28.00
N PHE A 545 -32.08 45.00 28.81
CA PHE A 545 -32.41 46.10 29.70
C PHE A 545 -32.37 45.61 31.14
N TRP A 546 -31.63 46.34 31.98
CA TRP A 546 -31.58 46.16 33.42
C TRP A 546 -32.14 47.41 34.10
N VAL A 547 -33.24 47.29 34.81
CA VAL A 547 -33.94 48.43 35.44
C VAL A 547 -34.08 48.17 36.94
N PRO A 548 -33.54 49.01 37.84
CA PRO A 548 -33.72 48.85 39.28
C PRO A 548 -35.20 48.77 39.65
N SER A 549 -35.54 47.86 40.57
CA SER A 549 -36.94 47.63 40.94
C SER A 549 -37.58 48.90 41.49
N ALA A 550 -38.76 49.22 40.97
CA ALA A 550 -39.62 50.31 41.43
C ALA A 550 -40.84 49.78 42.22
N GLN A 551 -40.84 48.49 42.60
CA GLN A 551 -41.94 47.90 43.35
C GLN A 551 -42.08 48.57 44.73
N PRO A 552 -43.30 48.83 45.22
CA PRO A 552 -43.51 49.49 46.52
C PRO A 552 -42.86 48.74 47.70
N ALA A 553 -42.74 47.41 47.61
CA ALA A 553 -42.09 46.58 48.62
C ALA A 553 -40.55 46.67 48.60
N THR A 554 -39.96 47.14 47.50
CA THR A 554 -38.52 47.19 47.27
C THR A 554 -38.17 48.42 46.40
N PRO A 555 -38.22 49.65 46.94
CA PRO A 555 -38.01 50.88 46.18
C PRO A 555 -36.52 51.11 45.88
N VAL A 556 -35.87 50.15 45.22
CA VAL A 556 -34.42 50.15 44.93
C VAL A 556 -34.04 51.38 44.11
N ARG A 557 -34.88 51.77 43.14
CA ARG A 557 -34.68 52.98 42.34
C ARG A 557 -34.56 54.25 43.20
N GLN A 558 -35.50 54.46 44.11
CA GLN A 558 -35.49 55.62 45.01
C GLN A 558 -34.32 55.52 46.00
N TRP A 559 -34.06 54.32 46.52
CA TRP A 559 -32.97 54.09 47.46
C TRP A 559 -31.60 54.38 46.85
N ILE A 560 -31.32 53.95 45.60
CA ILE A 560 -30.08 54.30 44.90
C ILE A 560 -29.95 55.81 44.75
N ALA A 561 -31.00 56.49 44.26
CA ALA A 561 -30.96 57.91 43.97
C ALA A 561 -30.86 58.80 45.22
N GLU A 562 -31.59 58.49 46.28
CA GLU A 562 -31.78 59.41 47.41
C GLU A 562 -31.04 58.99 48.68
N ALA A 563 -30.85 57.69 48.93
CA ALA A 563 -30.48 57.21 50.26
C ALA A 563 -29.13 56.48 50.32
N LEU A 564 -28.74 55.72 49.29
CA LEU A 564 -27.58 54.82 49.32
C LEU A 564 -26.28 55.54 49.68
N LEU A 565 -25.84 56.49 48.86
CA LEU A 565 -24.57 57.20 49.11
C LEU A 565 -24.63 58.04 50.39
N GLN A 566 -25.75 58.73 50.65
CA GLN A 566 -25.90 59.54 51.87
C GLN A 566 -25.78 58.68 53.13
N THR A 567 -26.42 57.50 53.13
CA THR A 567 -26.35 56.55 54.26
C THR A 567 -24.94 56.01 54.42
N VAL A 568 -24.29 55.61 53.32
CA VAL A 568 -22.91 55.12 53.37
C VAL A 568 -21.96 56.19 53.90
N GLN A 569 -22.04 57.42 53.39
CA GLN A 569 -21.21 58.54 53.86
C GLN A 569 -21.45 58.84 55.34
N ALA A 570 -22.72 58.84 55.78
CA ALA A 570 -23.05 59.06 57.19
C ALA A 570 -22.48 57.95 58.10
N GLN A 571 -22.63 56.67 57.71
CA GLN A 571 -22.18 55.53 58.52
C GLN A 571 -20.66 55.34 58.51
N THR A 572 -19.99 55.80 57.45
CA THR A 572 -18.53 55.74 57.30
C THR A 572 -17.83 57.04 57.70
N HIS A 573 -18.58 58.04 58.21
CA HIS A 573 -18.06 59.37 58.54
C HIS A 573 -17.30 60.04 57.37
N GLY A 574 -17.80 59.85 56.14
CA GLY A 574 -17.23 60.40 54.91
C GLY A 574 -15.97 59.68 54.41
N GLN A 575 -15.62 58.52 54.97
CA GLN A 575 -14.47 57.73 54.49
C GLN A 575 -14.74 57.04 53.13
N VAL A 576 -16.02 56.80 52.79
CA VAL A 576 -16.42 56.24 51.49
C VAL A 576 -17.40 57.19 50.82
N ASN A 577 -16.92 57.83 49.76
CA ASN A 577 -17.71 58.75 48.93
C ASN A 577 -18.18 58.11 47.62
N GLN A 578 -17.61 56.96 47.25
CA GLN A 578 -17.89 56.22 46.02
C GLN A 578 -18.02 54.72 46.29
N LEU A 579 -18.87 54.04 45.53
CA LEU A 579 -19.09 52.60 45.65
C LEU A 579 -18.75 51.89 44.34
N LEU A 580 -18.01 50.78 44.42
CA LEU A 580 -17.72 49.98 43.23
C LEU A 580 -18.96 49.18 42.83
N CYS A 581 -19.37 49.33 41.58
CA CYS A 581 -20.45 48.59 40.96
C CYS A 581 -19.91 47.64 39.90
N ARG A 582 -20.52 46.47 39.74
CA ARG A 582 -20.20 45.53 38.65
C ARG A 582 -21.44 45.10 37.90
N LEU A 583 -21.43 45.22 36.58
CA LEU A 583 -22.41 44.62 35.69
C LEU A 583 -21.88 43.26 35.22
N THR A 584 -22.70 42.22 35.33
CA THR A 584 -22.35 40.86 34.89
C THR A 584 -23.45 40.26 34.03
N LEU A 585 -23.06 39.69 32.89
CA LEU A 585 -23.93 38.85 32.04
C LEU A 585 -23.45 37.41 32.04
N LYS A 586 -24.37 36.46 32.18
CA LYS A 586 -24.07 35.01 32.20
C LYS A 586 -24.17 34.39 30.81
N GLY A 587 -23.05 34.26 30.12
CA GLY A 587 -23.03 34.01 28.68
C GLY A 587 -23.54 32.64 28.26
N GLY A 588 -23.21 31.60 29.02
CA GLY A 588 -23.74 30.24 28.81
C GLY A 588 -25.26 30.11 29.02
N TYR A 589 -25.93 31.16 29.49
CA TYR A 589 -27.38 31.19 29.72
C TYR A 589 -28.10 32.30 28.92
N ILE A 590 -27.38 33.01 28.05
CA ILE A 590 -27.93 34.00 27.13
C ILE A 590 -27.75 33.44 25.72
N TRP A 591 -28.85 33.22 25.00
CA TRP A 591 -28.80 32.61 23.66
C TRP A 591 -29.75 33.29 22.67
N GLY A 592 -29.45 33.11 21.38
CA GLY A 592 -30.22 33.67 20.26
C GLY A 592 -31.53 32.93 20.03
N PRO A 593 -32.33 33.32 19.01
CA PRO A 593 -33.51 32.57 18.60
C PRO A 593 -33.22 31.07 18.46
N ARG A 594 -34.22 30.22 18.73
CA ARG A 594 -34.09 28.75 18.67
C ARG A 594 -33.89 28.27 17.23
N GLU A 595 -32.68 28.44 16.71
CA GLU A 595 -32.19 27.96 15.43
C GLU A 595 -30.98 27.05 15.69
N GLU A 596 -30.72 26.08 14.82
CA GLU A 596 -29.52 25.25 14.89
C GLU A 596 -28.44 25.80 13.94
N PRO A 597 -27.19 26.00 14.39
CA PRO A 597 -26.69 25.82 15.76
C PRO A 597 -27.11 26.95 16.72
N VAL A 598 -27.30 26.60 18.01
CA VAL A 598 -27.65 27.56 19.06
C VAL A 598 -26.47 28.51 19.32
N MET A 599 -26.70 29.82 19.18
CA MET A 599 -25.71 30.84 19.50
C MET A 599 -25.81 31.21 20.97
N PHE A 600 -24.72 31.05 21.73
CA PHE A 600 -24.58 31.61 23.08
C PHE A 600 -23.85 32.95 23.03
N LEU A 601 -23.94 33.73 24.10
CA LEU A 601 -23.15 34.95 24.27
C LEU A 601 -21.66 34.60 24.47
N ASP A 602 -20.81 35.16 23.63
CA ASP A 602 -19.37 35.25 23.78
C ASP A 602 -19.04 36.57 24.51
N GLY A 603 -19.16 36.50 25.84
CA GLY A 603 -19.16 37.68 26.70
C GLY A 603 -17.77 38.15 27.15
N ASP A 604 -16.70 37.40 26.89
CA ASP A 604 -15.38 37.71 27.45
C ASP A 604 -14.94 39.14 27.13
N ALA A 605 -14.85 39.98 28.17
CA ALA A 605 -14.50 41.40 28.04
C ALA A 605 -13.00 41.61 28.22
N PHE A 606 -12.38 42.32 27.28
CA PHE A 606 -10.95 42.63 27.31
C PHE A 606 -10.74 44.12 27.52
N GLY A 607 -9.88 44.48 28.48
CA GLY A 607 -9.55 45.87 28.77
C GLY A 607 -8.63 46.49 27.71
N LEU A 608 -8.83 47.77 27.42
CA LEU A 608 -7.91 48.62 26.66
C LEU A 608 -7.43 49.77 27.55
N PRO A 609 -6.18 50.24 27.38
CA PRO A 609 -5.72 51.44 28.07
C PRO A 609 -6.53 52.66 27.59
N GLY A 610 -7.44 53.16 28.43
CA GLY A 610 -8.01 54.51 28.33
C GLY A 610 -7.11 55.48 29.10
N GLY A 611 -7.17 56.78 28.81
CA GLY A 611 -6.20 57.77 29.32
C GLY A 611 -5.94 57.70 30.83
N ASP A 612 -7.01 57.72 31.64
CA ASP A 612 -7.00 57.67 33.11
C ASP A 612 -7.83 56.52 33.70
N HIS A 613 -8.36 55.62 32.86
CA HIS A 613 -9.24 54.52 33.23
C HIS A 613 -9.09 53.33 32.26
N VAL A 614 -9.60 52.14 32.62
CA VAL A 614 -9.58 50.96 31.72
C VAL A 614 -10.86 50.92 30.88
N GLU A 615 -10.76 51.05 29.56
CA GLU A 615 -11.89 50.90 28.65
C GLU A 615 -12.19 49.42 28.33
N THR A 616 -13.42 49.10 27.92
CA THR A 616 -13.77 47.75 27.43
C THR A 616 -13.69 47.71 25.91
N ARG A 617 -12.95 46.74 25.35
CA ARG A 617 -12.96 46.45 23.92
C ARG A 617 -14.32 45.88 23.52
N PHE A 618 -14.95 46.52 22.55
CA PHE A 618 -16.15 46.00 21.89
C PHE A 618 -15.87 45.67 20.40
N PRO A 619 -16.53 44.66 19.81
CA PRO A 619 -17.45 43.72 20.47
C PRO A 619 -16.71 42.80 21.48
N SER A 620 -17.45 42.26 22.45
CA SER A 620 -16.90 41.27 23.40
C SER A 620 -16.52 39.96 22.70
N GLY A 621 -15.68 39.17 23.37
CA GLY A 621 -15.46 37.77 23.06
C GLY A 621 -14.05 37.36 22.64
N ASP A 622 -13.78 36.06 22.73
CA ASP A 622 -12.52 35.40 22.31
C ASP A 622 -12.71 34.42 21.13
N GLY A 623 -13.92 34.33 20.58
CA GLY A 623 -14.30 33.40 19.52
C GLY A 623 -14.89 32.09 20.02
N ARG A 624 -15.17 31.96 21.33
CA ARG A 624 -15.80 30.79 21.95
C ARG A 624 -17.14 31.16 22.57
N ALA A 625 -18.20 30.46 22.18
CA ALA A 625 -19.52 30.71 22.72
C ALA A 625 -19.61 30.33 24.22
N GLY A 626 -20.25 31.19 25.03
CA GLY A 626 -20.59 30.91 26.43
C GLY A 626 -19.80 31.69 27.50
N GLY A 627 -18.84 32.53 27.12
CA GLY A 627 -18.09 33.39 28.05
C GLY A 627 -18.96 34.45 28.76
N ASP A 628 -18.67 34.75 30.03
CA ASP A 628 -19.41 35.74 30.82
C ASP A 628 -18.91 37.17 30.55
N PHE A 629 -19.83 38.13 30.41
CA PHE A 629 -19.46 39.55 30.28
C PHE A 629 -19.36 40.22 31.65
N HIS A 630 -18.24 40.91 31.89
CA HIS A 630 -17.97 41.63 33.13
C HIS A 630 -17.49 43.05 32.83
N MET A 631 -18.07 44.03 33.52
CA MET A 631 -17.57 45.40 33.57
C MET A 631 -17.81 46.01 34.96
N TRP A 632 -17.04 47.04 35.32
CA TRP A 632 -17.20 47.78 36.58
C TRP A 632 -17.25 49.29 36.36
N PHE A 633 -17.81 50.01 37.32
CA PHE A 633 -17.90 51.47 37.36
C PHE A 633 -18.07 51.95 38.80
N TRP A 634 -17.81 53.22 39.08
CA TRP A 634 -17.86 53.81 40.42
C TRP A 634 -19.12 54.67 40.58
N LEU A 635 -20.01 54.31 41.50
CA LEU A 635 -21.19 55.11 41.84
C LEU A 635 -20.80 56.24 42.79
N GLY A 636 -20.94 57.50 42.36
CA GLY A 636 -20.50 58.67 43.09
C GLY A 636 -19.93 59.74 42.16
N ARG A 637 -19.31 60.78 42.75
CA ARG A 637 -18.60 61.84 42.02
C ARG A 637 -17.10 61.69 42.20
N PRO A 638 -16.29 62.06 41.20
CA PRO A 638 -14.87 62.29 41.43
C PRO A 638 -14.70 63.43 42.44
N ASP A 639 -13.82 63.23 43.43
CA ASP A 639 -13.49 64.23 44.46
C ASP A 639 -12.82 65.49 43.88
#